data_AF-A0A1L0FYS4-F1
#
_entry.id   AF-A0A1L0FYS4-F1
#
_cell.length_a   1.000
_cell.length_b   1.000
_cell.length_c   1.000
_cell.angle_alpha   90.00
_cell.angle_beta   90.00
_cell.angle_gamma   90.00
#
_symmetry.space_group_name_H-M   'P 1'
#
loop_
_entity.id
_entity.type
_entity.pdbx_description
1 polymer ?
#
loop_
_entity_poly.entity_id
_entity_poly.type
_entity_poly.pdbx_seq_one_letter_code
_entity_poly.pdbx_strand_id
1 'polypeptide(L)'
;MYVRNFKAQFTNLNTDNKLSSGELYYIDHRKNCTQSHIKEYLNRWNISNGFGSDITIGLAISGGGYRAMFTGIGVLSAFDENTPGSQSHMGGLLQASTYIAGISGGLWAVMANYLNGHQLVLHTISQQLESFNVPVLQGISDMDVTGLRTKLDSVDTRSKTGAPVLTRQKSISWNATAKASSLLTSSLLRGFFLSNDGSNRKSNDTVDLNKILQFYKELTTEVRTKRLAKFSISFVDYWGRALIRKIVPNFKKHEALTFSSTRLKAPTQPFPIVCSVERDPDTSEDFRSSHIFEFNPYEFGSWDSFLRHFVDLEYLGTKMKNGKPHRNSSNKNTSVCVKGYDNVAFVTGTSSSLFNTLVEYVHKLLTTMDSEPTDVISLIFKIFGISLLPESKRIIHPEYSTVSPNPFFGLEVKGKGRSLSKAQVLYLADGGDDGQNIPFQPLLIPHRKVDVIFAVDSTSDLLNFPNGTSLRRTAKRYQSTKSELSIPLFQFKDVYKRIFPKTPSEKEFVSKNMKSKPIFLGCEISRDYPNVPKSEFISTTSIRQFETLPNYLPPLIIYTANHDYSFLSNMSTFKATYNQLEVVGMVNNGYNVATGGNSTEYLSCVACAIVKRSSDRLNYSLPAYCLDCFMLDFAGGNCIHVVSGFTALAYSYYLGPRNTKLLHNYRSSNNSNMIIGMCFIVYGWCGFITGCDYKFSTITFYIMTNTLLSAASAGVVWCAIDYYNSATPLEGEEMSRDIELETLEPENITTSTNRSLDTTKQKEPRQRRTLSMISFSSGVICGLVVFTPGGGYISSDKSFWKSVVFGIIGGATGNLATGLKYYLKIDDSLDIFAIHGICGIVGSLLVGIFADSSYDSEGGWVAGHWVQFGYQLLGSAVTCVYVFVMSLFFLYVIDLIPGFHVRIDIEFNMRARNNLRASHHNDELEQDKQYDMSLEMAELRGSDWYEFNGEYSMDFMEFITVINPEDYSDTATETLSRNESLPRTIEFEDFQVIRKRGAPVQ
;
A
#
# COMPACT_ATOMS: atom_id res chain seq x y z
N MET A 1 5.51 -5.70 -52.37
CA MET A 1 4.10 -6.13 -52.57
C MET A 1 4.12 -7.54 -53.14
N TYR A 2 3.55 -8.52 -52.44
CA TYR A 2 3.38 -9.87 -52.97
C TYR A 2 1.92 -10.05 -53.38
N VAL A 3 1.67 -10.57 -54.59
CA VAL A 3 0.32 -10.90 -55.09
C VAL A 3 0.06 -12.37 -54.78
N ARG A 4 -0.81 -12.66 -53.80
CA ARG A 4 -1.34 -14.00 -53.52
C ARG A 4 -2.84 -13.91 -53.24
N ASN A 5 -3.57 -14.96 -53.61
CA ASN A 5 -4.97 -15.12 -53.21
C ASN A 5 -5.03 -15.30 -51.69
N PHE A 6 -5.36 -14.22 -50.97
CA PHE A 6 -5.44 -14.18 -49.52
C PHE A 6 -6.90 -14.00 -49.09
N LYS A 7 -7.35 -14.81 -48.14
CA LYS A 7 -8.54 -14.49 -47.35
C LYS A 7 -8.06 -13.67 -46.16
N ALA A 8 -8.34 -12.37 -46.15
CA ALA A 8 -8.14 -11.57 -44.96
C ALA A 8 -8.98 -12.17 -43.82
N GLN A 9 -8.30 -12.63 -42.76
CA GLN A 9 -8.97 -13.07 -41.55
C GLN A 9 -9.29 -11.81 -40.73
N PHE A 10 -10.57 -11.49 -40.64
CA PHE A 10 -11.08 -10.55 -39.65
C PHE A 10 -11.64 -11.35 -38.48
N THR A 11 -11.25 -10.96 -37.27
CA THR A 11 -11.92 -11.44 -36.07
C THR A 11 -13.08 -10.48 -35.78
N ASN A 12 -14.30 -10.94 -36.03
CA ASN A 12 -15.51 -10.19 -35.65
C ASN A 12 -15.90 -10.61 -34.24
N LEU A 13 -15.70 -9.72 -33.27
CA LEU A 13 -16.00 -10.04 -31.88
C LEU A 13 -17.51 -10.17 -31.66
N ASN A 14 -18.37 -9.54 -32.48
CA ASN A 14 -19.81 -9.71 -32.36
C ASN A 14 -20.30 -11.15 -32.66
N THR A 15 -19.51 -11.96 -33.38
CA THR A 15 -19.84 -13.35 -33.70
C THR A 15 -19.00 -14.33 -32.90
N ASP A 16 -17.70 -14.07 -32.76
CA ASP A 16 -16.76 -15.06 -32.27
C ASP A 16 -16.25 -14.80 -30.85
N ASN A 17 -16.45 -13.58 -30.30
CA ASN A 17 -16.17 -13.18 -28.91
C ASN A 17 -15.06 -14.01 -28.23
N LYS A 18 -13.88 -14.07 -28.86
CA LYS A 18 -12.74 -14.92 -28.46
C LYS A 18 -11.44 -14.21 -28.79
N LEU A 19 -10.39 -14.59 -28.08
CA LEU A 19 -9.01 -14.19 -28.42
C LEU A 19 -8.63 -14.75 -29.80
N SER A 20 -7.72 -14.06 -30.49
CA SER A 20 -7.18 -14.57 -31.75
C SER A 20 -6.43 -15.88 -31.55
N SER A 21 -6.36 -16.69 -32.59
CA SER A 21 -5.61 -17.95 -32.59
C SER A 21 -4.12 -17.74 -32.28
N GLY A 22 -3.56 -16.60 -32.70
CA GLY A 22 -2.19 -16.20 -32.39
C GLY A 22 -1.97 -15.86 -30.92
N GLU A 23 -2.88 -15.09 -30.31
CA GLU A 23 -2.83 -14.81 -28.87
C GLU A 23 -3.01 -16.09 -28.04
N LEU A 24 -3.96 -16.95 -28.40
CA LEU A 24 -4.17 -18.25 -27.74
C LEU A 24 -2.92 -19.15 -27.82
N TYR A 25 -2.31 -19.26 -29.00
CA TYR A 25 -1.06 -20.01 -29.18
C TYR A 25 0.04 -19.46 -28.26
N TYR A 26 0.18 -18.13 -28.19
CA TYR A 26 1.22 -17.49 -27.37
C TYR A 26 1.04 -17.80 -25.88
N ILE A 27 -0.18 -17.68 -25.36
CA ILE A 27 -0.48 -17.90 -23.94
C ILE A 27 -0.33 -19.37 -23.57
N ASP A 28 -0.84 -20.29 -24.40
CA ASP A 28 -0.78 -21.72 -24.13
C ASP A 28 0.68 -22.22 -24.02
N HIS A 29 1.56 -21.75 -24.91
CA HIS A 29 2.99 -22.09 -24.86
C HIS A 29 3.72 -21.43 -23.69
N ARG A 30 3.24 -20.29 -23.18
CA ARG A 30 3.79 -19.64 -21.98
C ARG A 30 3.31 -20.27 -20.68
N LYS A 31 2.15 -20.90 -20.67
CA LYS A 31 1.46 -21.33 -19.45
C LYS A 31 2.36 -22.18 -18.54
N ASN A 32 3.08 -23.15 -19.09
CA ASN A 32 3.98 -23.97 -18.27
C ASN A 32 5.09 -23.14 -17.59
N CYS A 33 5.65 -22.16 -18.31
CA CYS A 33 6.64 -21.25 -17.76
C CYS A 33 6.05 -20.35 -16.69
N THR A 34 4.91 -19.69 -16.96
CA THR A 34 4.29 -18.75 -16.02
C THR A 34 3.89 -19.45 -14.73
N GLN A 35 3.24 -20.61 -14.81
CA GLN A 35 2.78 -21.34 -13.62
C GLN A 35 3.94 -21.91 -12.78
N SER A 36 5.05 -22.30 -13.42
CA SER A 36 6.26 -22.72 -12.70
C SER A 36 6.82 -21.60 -11.82
N HIS A 37 6.97 -20.39 -12.38
CA HIS A 37 7.52 -19.24 -11.64
C HIS A 37 6.53 -18.71 -10.59
N ILE A 38 5.21 -18.78 -10.84
CA ILE A 38 4.20 -18.46 -9.83
C ILE A 38 4.34 -19.41 -8.64
N LYS A 39 4.45 -20.72 -8.89
CA LYS A 39 4.61 -21.71 -7.82
C LYS A 39 5.90 -21.47 -7.02
N GLU A 40 7.01 -21.19 -7.70
CA GLU A 40 8.28 -20.87 -7.04
C GLU A 40 8.20 -19.58 -6.21
N TYR A 41 7.54 -18.55 -6.73
CA TYR A 41 7.29 -17.31 -6.00
C TYR A 41 6.45 -17.55 -4.74
N LEU A 42 5.36 -18.29 -4.85
CA LEU A 42 4.44 -18.56 -3.73
C LEU A 42 5.04 -19.51 -2.68
N ASN A 43 5.87 -20.46 -3.10
CA ASN A 43 6.56 -21.37 -2.19
C ASN A 43 7.51 -20.64 -1.23
N ARG A 44 8.11 -19.50 -1.65
CA ARG A 44 8.92 -18.65 -0.76
C ARG A 44 8.15 -18.12 0.45
N TRP A 45 6.83 -18.04 0.33
CA TRP A 45 5.92 -17.53 1.36
C TRP A 45 5.10 -18.63 2.02
N ASN A 46 5.49 -19.91 1.89
CA ASN A 46 4.74 -21.07 2.40
C ASN A 46 3.29 -21.18 1.89
N ILE A 47 2.95 -20.53 0.78
CA ILE A 47 1.65 -20.70 0.11
C ILE A 47 1.74 -21.92 -0.80
N SER A 48 1.47 -23.10 -0.24
CA SER A 48 1.52 -24.37 -0.99
C SER A 48 0.16 -25.06 -1.09
N ASN A 49 -0.04 -25.75 -2.22
CA ASN A 49 -1.09 -26.73 -2.52
C ASN A 49 -2.55 -26.31 -2.23
N GLY A 50 -3.20 -25.70 -3.23
CA GLY A 50 -4.66 -25.47 -3.20
C GLY A 50 -5.15 -24.34 -4.10
N PHE A 51 -4.25 -23.48 -4.57
CA PHE A 51 -4.57 -22.26 -5.32
C PHE A 51 -4.91 -22.47 -6.82
N GLY A 52 -5.12 -23.71 -7.28
CA GLY A 52 -5.32 -24.00 -8.70
C GLY A 52 -4.09 -23.70 -9.56
N SER A 53 -3.93 -24.39 -10.68
CA SER A 53 -2.73 -24.28 -11.52
C SER A 53 -2.74 -23.11 -12.51
N ASP A 54 -3.76 -22.24 -12.49
CA ASP A 54 -4.07 -21.35 -13.62
C ASP A 54 -4.24 -19.88 -13.15
N ILE A 55 -3.19 -19.29 -12.58
CA ILE A 55 -3.18 -17.85 -12.22
C ILE A 55 -2.64 -17.03 -13.39
N THR A 56 -3.34 -15.96 -13.79
CA THR A 56 -2.91 -15.07 -14.88
C THR A 56 -2.54 -13.69 -14.35
N ILE A 57 -1.28 -13.31 -14.50
CA ILE A 57 -0.75 -12.00 -14.09
C ILE A 57 -0.64 -11.06 -15.29
N GLY A 58 -1.13 -9.83 -15.14
CA GLY A 58 -0.97 -8.73 -16.09
C GLY A 58 -0.15 -7.58 -15.51
N LEU A 59 0.70 -6.96 -16.32
CA LEU A 59 1.48 -5.77 -15.98
C LEU A 59 0.95 -4.58 -16.77
N ALA A 60 0.71 -3.43 -16.12
CA ALA A 60 0.28 -2.20 -16.76
C ALA A 60 1.26 -1.06 -16.40
N ILE A 61 1.97 -0.54 -17.40
CA ILE A 61 2.95 0.55 -17.22
C ILE A 61 2.42 1.83 -17.84
N SER A 62 2.26 2.87 -17.02
CA SER A 62 1.67 4.16 -17.41
C SER A 62 2.56 4.98 -18.36
N GLY A 63 1.98 6.01 -18.98
CA GLY A 63 2.73 7.01 -19.73
C GLY A 63 3.48 8.03 -18.86
N GLY A 64 4.37 8.82 -19.49
CA GLY A 64 5.16 9.86 -18.78
C GLY A 64 6.57 10.10 -19.31
N GLY A 65 6.82 9.90 -20.61
CA GLY A 65 8.14 10.08 -21.22
C GLY A 65 9.24 9.24 -20.56
N TYR A 66 10.46 9.79 -20.49
CA TYR A 66 11.60 9.09 -19.89
C TYR A 66 11.41 8.76 -18.40
N ARG A 67 10.65 9.58 -17.66
CA ARG A 67 10.34 9.28 -16.25
C ARG A 67 9.64 7.94 -16.13
N ALA A 68 8.56 7.75 -16.88
CA ALA A 68 7.82 6.49 -16.88
C ALA A 68 8.66 5.32 -17.42
N MET A 69 9.51 5.57 -18.42
CA MET A 69 10.43 4.56 -18.94
C MET A 69 11.40 4.07 -17.85
N PHE A 70 12.11 4.96 -17.16
CA PHE A 70 13.11 4.59 -16.15
C PHE A 70 12.48 4.00 -14.90
N THR A 71 11.39 4.58 -14.40
CA THR A 71 10.63 3.99 -13.29
C THR A 71 10.11 2.61 -13.66
N GLY A 72 9.49 2.45 -14.83
CA GLY A 72 8.98 1.16 -15.32
C GLY A 72 10.08 0.10 -15.46
N ILE A 73 11.25 0.47 -15.98
CA ILE A 73 12.43 -0.40 -16.04
C ILE A 73 12.89 -0.83 -14.65
N GLY A 74 12.90 0.08 -13.68
CA GLY A 74 13.21 -0.24 -12.29
C GLY A 74 12.28 -1.30 -11.72
N VAL A 75 10.97 -1.15 -11.95
CA VAL A 75 9.96 -2.15 -11.56
C VAL A 75 10.18 -3.49 -12.29
N LEU A 76 10.39 -3.48 -13.60
CA LEU A 76 10.65 -4.70 -14.36
C LEU A 76 11.93 -5.40 -13.87
N SER A 77 12.95 -4.64 -13.50
CA SER A 77 14.20 -5.18 -12.93
C SER A 77 13.96 -5.82 -11.56
N ALA A 78 13.10 -5.25 -10.72
CA ALA A 78 12.70 -5.88 -9.46
C ALA A 78 11.94 -7.20 -9.65
N PHE A 79 11.17 -7.31 -10.74
CA PHE A 79 10.37 -8.48 -11.06
C PHE A 79 11.15 -9.57 -11.81
N ASP A 80 12.26 -9.21 -12.46
CA ASP A 80 13.11 -10.14 -13.20
C ASP A 80 14.03 -10.92 -12.26
N GLU A 81 13.93 -12.24 -12.27
CA GLU A 81 14.79 -13.14 -11.47
C GLU A 81 16.28 -13.08 -11.85
N ASN A 82 16.59 -12.59 -13.05
CA ASN A 82 17.97 -12.46 -13.54
C ASN A 82 18.66 -11.21 -12.99
N THR A 83 17.91 -10.30 -12.35
CA THR A 83 18.49 -9.13 -11.69
C THR A 83 19.16 -9.55 -10.38
N PRO A 84 20.45 -9.20 -10.17
CA PRO A 84 21.15 -9.52 -8.93
C PRO A 84 20.39 -8.99 -7.71
N GLY A 85 20.10 -9.86 -6.74
CA GLY A 85 19.39 -9.51 -5.51
C GLY A 85 17.86 -9.48 -5.60
N SER A 86 17.25 -9.68 -6.77
CA SER A 86 15.78 -9.69 -6.89
C SER A 86 15.14 -10.99 -6.38
N GLN A 87 15.86 -12.11 -6.41
CA GLN A 87 15.36 -13.45 -6.07
C GLN A 87 14.90 -13.57 -4.61
N SER A 88 15.51 -12.82 -3.68
CA SER A 88 15.06 -12.72 -2.29
C SER A 88 13.79 -11.87 -2.11
N HIS A 89 13.31 -11.21 -3.18
CA HIS A 89 12.20 -10.26 -3.14
C HIS A 89 11.14 -10.58 -4.20
N MET A 90 11.05 -9.78 -5.26
CA MET A 90 10.03 -9.86 -6.30
C MET A 90 10.48 -10.59 -7.57
N GLY A 91 11.73 -11.07 -7.61
CA GLY A 91 12.28 -11.78 -8.76
C GLY A 91 11.45 -12.99 -9.14
N GLY A 92 11.22 -13.20 -10.44
CA GLY A 92 10.39 -14.26 -11.01
C GLY A 92 8.98 -13.80 -11.38
N LEU A 93 8.52 -12.63 -10.91
CA LEU A 93 7.21 -12.08 -11.27
C LEU A 93 7.12 -11.67 -12.74
N LEU A 94 8.23 -11.25 -13.36
CA LEU A 94 8.27 -10.93 -14.78
C LEU A 94 8.07 -12.20 -15.64
N GLN A 95 8.74 -13.29 -15.25
CA GLN A 95 8.62 -14.60 -15.88
C GLN A 95 7.22 -15.20 -15.68
N ALA A 96 6.66 -15.03 -14.48
CA ALA A 96 5.29 -15.39 -14.12
C ALA A 96 4.21 -14.58 -14.89
N SER A 97 4.55 -13.41 -15.40
CA SER A 97 3.60 -12.54 -16.09
C SER A 97 3.19 -13.08 -17.46
N THR A 98 1.89 -13.09 -17.70
CA THR A 98 1.30 -13.54 -18.97
C THR A 98 1.19 -12.37 -19.95
N TYR A 99 0.75 -11.21 -19.47
CA TYR A 99 0.53 -10.01 -20.27
C TYR A 99 1.34 -8.82 -19.76
N ILE A 100 1.79 -7.96 -20.68
CA ILE A 100 2.40 -6.68 -20.36
C ILE A 100 1.85 -5.60 -21.30
N ALA A 101 1.21 -4.58 -20.74
CA ALA A 101 0.63 -3.47 -21.46
C ALA A 101 1.37 -2.18 -21.13
N GLY A 102 1.65 -1.36 -22.16
CA GLY A 102 2.33 -0.08 -22.01
C GLY A 102 1.71 0.99 -22.89
N ILE A 103 1.76 2.23 -22.41
CA ILE A 103 1.43 3.43 -23.18
C ILE A 103 2.50 4.50 -23.02
N SER A 104 2.65 5.36 -24.02
CA SER A 104 3.58 6.48 -24.01
C SER A 104 4.99 6.09 -23.50
N GLY A 105 5.56 6.84 -22.56
CA GLY A 105 6.84 6.51 -21.92
C GLY A 105 6.94 5.10 -21.30
N GLY A 106 5.84 4.58 -20.74
CA GLY A 106 5.80 3.21 -20.21
C GLY A 106 5.94 2.15 -21.29
N LEU A 107 5.39 2.41 -22.49
CA LEU A 107 5.60 1.55 -23.66
C LEU A 107 7.07 1.47 -24.04
N TRP A 108 7.87 2.52 -23.83
CA TRP A 108 9.30 2.48 -24.15
C TRP A 108 10.02 1.43 -23.30
N ALA A 109 9.66 1.31 -22.02
CA ALA A 109 10.15 0.25 -21.15
C ALA A 109 9.69 -1.15 -21.62
N VAL A 110 8.41 -1.28 -22.00
CA VAL A 110 7.85 -2.55 -22.51
C VAL A 110 8.57 -2.99 -23.78
N MET A 111 8.77 -2.07 -24.74
CA MET A 111 9.41 -2.37 -26.02
C MET A 111 10.92 -2.60 -25.87
N ALA A 112 11.58 -1.88 -24.97
CA ALA A 112 12.97 -2.16 -24.62
C ALA A 112 13.09 -3.57 -24.03
N ASN A 113 12.20 -3.98 -23.13
CA ASN A 113 12.21 -5.36 -22.63
C ASN A 113 11.91 -6.37 -23.76
N TYR A 114 10.85 -6.14 -24.54
CA TYR A 114 10.36 -7.10 -25.53
C TYR A 114 11.31 -7.33 -26.72
N LEU A 115 11.94 -6.26 -27.23
CA LEU A 115 12.78 -6.35 -28.43
C LEU A 115 14.21 -6.82 -28.16
N ASN A 116 14.68 -6.76 -26.90
CA ASN A 116 16.05 -7.15 -26.54
C ASN A 116 16.23 -8.65 -26.26
N GLY A 117 15.24 -9.48 -26.55
CA GLY A 117 15.40 -10.93 -26.65
C GLY A 117 16.08 -11.56 -25.44
N HIS A 118 15.54 -11.34 -24.23
CA HIS A 118 15.98 -11.89 -22.94
C HIS A 118 17.18 -11.26 -22.25
N GLN A 119 17.80 -10.21 -22.79
CA GLN A 119 18.80 -9.49 -22.01
C GLN A 119 18.16 -8.74 -20.85
N LEU A 120 18.86 -8.74 -19.70
CA LEU A 120 18.47 -8.00 -18.50
C LEU A 120 18.21 -6.54 -18.89
N VAL A 121 17.00 -6.03 -18.61
CA VAL A 121 16.59 -4.67 -19.00
C VAL A 121 17.56 -3.61 -18.44
N LEU A 122 18.08 -3.85 -17.24
CA LEU A 122 19.09 -3.01 -16.60
C LEU A 122 20.43 -3.03 -17.37
N HIS A 123 20.87 -4.20 -17.85
CA HIS A 123 22.10 -4.34 -18.63
C HIS A 123 22.00 -3.59 -19.96
N THR A 124 20.86 -3.71 -20.64
CA THR A 124 20.55 -2.99 -21.89
C THR A 124 20.73 -1.48 -21.75
N ILE A 125 20.20 -0.88 -20.68
CA ILE A 125 20.30 0.57 -20.46
C ILE A 125 21.70 0.98 -20.06
N SER A 126 22.40 0.14 -19.28
CA SER A 126 23.78 0.41 -18.87
C SER A 126 24.69 0.63 -20.09
N GLN A 127 24.45 -0.07 -21.20
CA GLN A 127 25.16 0.11 -22.47
C GLN A 127 24.82 1.41 -23.20
N GLN A 128 23.71 2.06 -22.87
CA GLN A 128 23.19 3.25 -23.58
C GLN A 128 23.17 4.52 -22.72
N LEU A 129 23.74 4.50 -21.51
CA LEU A 129 23.69 5.63 -20.56
C LEU A 129 24.11 6.97 -21.17
N GLU A 130 25.20 6.98 -21.95
CA GLU A 130 25.69 8.20 -22.61
C GLU A 130 24.72 8.75 -23.66
N SER A 131 23.89 7.88 -24.25
CA SER A 131 22.95 8.29 -25.29
C SER A 131 21.82 9.16 -24.74
N PHE A 132 21.47 9.07 -23.45
CA PHE A 132 20.40 9.85 -22.84
C PHE A 132 20.80 11.30 -22.53
N ASN A 133 22.09 11.64 -22.60
CA ASN A 133 22.58 13.03 -22.55
C ASN A 133 22.21 13.85 -23.79
N VAL A 134 21.70 13.20 -24.84
CA VAL A 134 21.32 13.82 -26.10
C VAL A 134 19.82 13.57 -26.33
N PRO A 135 19.05 14.61 -26.70
CA PRO A 135 17.61 14.48 -26.93
C PRO A 135 17.30 13.46 -28.02
N VAL A 136 16.07 12.91 -28.00
CA VAL A 136 15.58 11.95 -29.01
C VAL A 136 15.66 12.56 -30.41
N LEU A 137 15.19 13.80 -30.56
CA LEU A 137 15.36 14.61 -31.76
C LEU A 137 16.55 15.55 -31.54
N GLN A 138 17.62 15.33 -32.31
CA GLN A 138 18.85 16.10 -32.12
C GLN A 138 18.62 17.60 -32.35
N GLY A 139 19.18 18.41 -31.46
CA GLY A 139 19.07 19.87 -31.48
C GLY A 139 17.83 20.45 -30.79
N ILE A 140 16.87 19.62 -30.34
CA ILE A 140 15.73 20.10 -29.55
C ILE A 140 16.09 20.05 -28.06
N SER A 141 16.21 21.21 -27.40
CA SER A 141 16.51 21.29 -25.97
C SER A 141 15.31 20.91 -25.09
N ASP A 142 15.57 20.69 -23.81
CA ASP A 142 14.51 20.53 -22.80
C ASP A 142 13.56 21.74 -22.82
N MET A 143 12.27 21.49 -22.63
CA MET A 143 11.24 22.52 -22.63
C MET A 143 10.67 22.71 -21.24
N ASP A 144 10.83 23.91 -20.69
CA ASP A 144 10.15 24.32 -19.46
C ASP A 144 8.72 24.77 -19.76
N VAL A 145 7.77 23.86 -19.54
CA VAL A 145 6.36 24.08 -19.81
C VAL A 145 5.67 24.85 -18.66
N THR A 146 6.33 25.03 -17.51
CA THR A 146 5.70 25.67 -16.33
C THR A 146 5.44 27.16 -16.55
N GLY A 147 6.37 27.89 -17.19
CA GLY A 147 6.20 29.30 -17.56
C GLY A 147 5.25 29.56 -18.74
N LEU A 148 4.97 28.51 -19.54
CA LEU A 148 4.05 28.59 -20.68
C LEU A 148 2.59 28.46 -20.24
N ARG A 149 2.31 27.62 -19.23
CA ARG A 149 0.97 27.39 -18.69
C ARG A 149 0.38 28.62 -17.99
N THR A 150 1.20 29.36 -17.24
CA THR A 150 0.80 30.60 -16.56
C THR A 150 0.50 31.75 -17.52
N LYS A 151 1.23 31.82 -18.65
CA LYS A 151 0.91 32.77 -19.73
C LYS A 151 -0.38 32.37 -20.46
N LEU A 152 -0.68 31.09 -20.59
CA LEU A 152 -1.85 30.60 -21.32
C LEU A 152 -3.17 30.80 -20.56
N ASP A 153 -3.18 30.60 -19.25
CA ASP A 153 -4.37 30.88 -18.41
C ASP A 153 -4.79 32.37 -18.50
N SER A 154 -3.85 33.26 -18.85
CA SER A 154 -4.13 34.68 -19.10
C SER A 154 -4.73 34.96 -20.49
N VAL A 155 -4.54 34.07 -21.47
CA VAL A 155 -5.06 34.20 -22.84
C VAL A 155 -6.48 33.61 -22.95
N ASP A 156 -6.74 32.51 -22.24
CA ASP A 156 -8.02 31.79 -22.30
C ASP A 156 -9.20 32.58 -21.67
N THR A 157 -8.89 33.58 -20.83
CA THR A 157 -9.91 34.50 -20.28
C THR A 157 -10.48 35.48 -21.31
N ARG A 158 -9.83 35.68 -22.46
CA ARG A 158 -10.30 36.60 -23.52
C ARG A 158 -11.11 35.92 -24.65
N SER A 159 -11.14 34.59 -24.72
CA SER A 159 -11.82 33.84 -25.80
C SER A 159 -13.29 33.48 -25.51
N LYS A 160 -13.88 33.93 -24.39
CA LYS A 160 -15.27 33.60 -24.03
C LYS A 160 -16.35 34.50 -24.67
N THR A 161 -15.98 35.49 -25.47
CA THR A 161 -16.97 36.32 -26.20
C THR A 161 -16.85 36.06 -27.69
N GLY A 162 -17.81 35.31 -28.24
CA GLY A 162 -17.88 35.00 -29.67
C GLY A 162 -18.03 36.25 -30.55
N ALA A 163 -16.99 36.57 -31.31
CA ALA A 163 -17.08 37.35 -32.54
C ALA A 163 -15.86 37.03 -33.44
N PRO A 164 -16.02 36.89 -34.77
CA PRO A 164 -14.92 36.59 -35.67
C PRO A 164 -14.14 37.87 -36.00
N VAL A 165 -12.83 37.89 -35.70
CA VAL A 165 -11.94 38.97 -36.11
C VAL A 165 -11.38 38.64 -37.50
N LEU A 166 -12.16 38.97 -38.52
CA LEU A 166 -11.67 39.21 -39.88
C LEU A 166 -11.45 40.71 -40.05
N THR A 167 -10.44 41.05 -40.86
CA THR A 167 -10.04 42.38 -41.37
C THR A 167 -9.01 43.20 -40.56
N ARG A 168 -7.74 43.10 -40.97
CA ARG A 168 -6.97 44.27 -41.41
C ARG A 168 -5.79 43.85 -42.29
N GLN A 169 -6.02 43.92 -43.59
CA GLN A 169 -5.00 43.82 -44.63
C GLN A 169 -4.33 45.20 -44.75
N LYS A 170 -3.02 45.29 -44.54
CA LYS A 170 -2.21 46.38 -45.11
C LYS A 170 -1.13 45.75 -45.96
N SER A 171 -1.24 45.99 -47.26
CA SER A 171 -0.27 45.63 -48.28
C SER A 171 1.03 46.40 -48.07
N ILE A 172 2.15 45.68 -47.98
CA ILE A 172 3.48 46.24 -48.22
C ILE A 172 4.18 45.28 -49.19
N SER A 173 4.39 45.76 -50.41
CA SER A 173 5.14 45.05 -51.44
C SER A 173 6.64 45.24 -51.24
N TRP A 174 7.44 44.17 -51.27
CA TRP A 174 8.87 44.25 -51.50
C TRP A 174 9.31 43.24 -52.56
N ASN A 175 9.69 43.77 -53.72
CA ASN A 175 10.57 43.11 -54.67
C ASN A 175 12.01 43.30 -54.20
N ALA A 176 12.71 42.23 -53.79
CA ALA A 176 14.17 42.22 -53.69
C ALA A 176 14.76 40.79 -53.63
N THR A 177 15.12 40.29 -54.82
CA THR A 177 16.34 39.51 -55.15
C THR A 177 16.96 38.54 -54.12
N ALA A 178 16.70 37.24 -54.33
CA ALA A 178 17.56 36.03 -54.37
C ALA A 178 18.98 35.94 -53.75
N LYS A 179 19.47 36.86 -52.91
CA LYS A 179 20.81 36.77 -52.29
C LYS A 179 20.83 36.80 -50.76
N ALA A 180 19.66 36.97 -50.12
CA ALA A 180 19.53 36.99 -48.66
C ALA A 180 19.23 35.59 -48.03
N SER A 181 18.87 34.58 -48.84
CA SER A 181 18.40 33.28 -48.33
C SER A 181 19.51 32.39 -47.75
N SER A 182 20.79 32.56 -48.11
CA SER A 182 21.88 31.75 -47.58
C SER A 182 22.47 32.28 -46.26
N LEU A 183 22.37 33.58 -46.00
CA LEU A 183 22.89 34.20 -44.77
C LEU A 183 21.86 34.17 -43.62
N LEU A 184 20.58 34.39 -43.92
CA LEU A 184 19.50 34.37 -42.93
C LEU A 184 19.20 32.96 -42.39
N THR A 185 19.35 31.93 -43.23
CA THR A 185 19.15 30.54 -42.80
C THR A 185 20.17 30.12 -41.73
N SER A 186 21.44 30.53 -41.84
CA SER A 186 22.48 30.16 -40.86
C SER A 186 22.31 30.82 -39.49
N SER A 187 21.79 32.05 -39.46
CA SER A 187 21.59 32.86 -38.25
C SER A 187 20.33 32.44 -37.48
N LEU A 188 19.21 32.25 -38.18
CA LEU A 188 17.94 31.81 -37.59
C LEU A 188 17.98 30.34 -37.13
N LEU A 189 18.65 29.46 -37.88
CA LEU A 189 18.88 28.08 -37.41
C LEU A 189 19.72 28.08 -36.13
N ARG A 190 20.76 28.93 -36.02
CA ARG A 190 21.50 29.08 -34.77
C ARG A 190 20.62 29.53 -33.61
N GLY A 191 19.71 30.49 -33.82
CA GLY A 191 18.79 30.95 -32.77
C GLY A 191 17.73 29.93 -32.34
N PHE A 192 17.30 29.04 -33.24
CA PHE A 192 16.31 28.00 -32.92
C PHE A 192 16.93 26.76 -32.24
N PHE A 193 18.19 26.46 -32.56
CA PHE A 193 18.95 25.34 -31.99
C PHE A 193 19.77 25.70 -30.74
N LEU A 194 19.99 26.99 -30.47
CA LEU A 194 20.71 27.47 -29.29
C LEU A 194 19.73 28.15 -28.33
N SER A 195 19.39 27.45 -27.24
CA SER A 195 18.71 28.09 -26.11
C SER A 195 19.60 29.21 -25.57
N ASN A 196 19.07 30.44 -25.57
CA ASN A 196 19.66 31.59 -24.86
C ASN A 196 19.42 31.38 -23.35
N ASP A 197 20.22 30.50 -22.73
CA ASP A 197 20.34 30.50 -21.28
C ASP A 197 21.57 31.34 -20.91
N GLY A 198 21.29 32.56 -20.46
CA GLY A 198 22.30 33.52 -20.04
C GLY A 198 22.91 33.11 -18.71
N SER A 199 23.89 32.21 -18.71
CA SER A 199 24.97 32.20 -17.72
C SER A 199 26.16 31.33 -18.16
N ASN A 200 27.34 31.96 -18.24
CA ASN A 200 28.69 31.40 -18.20
C ASN A 200 28.88 29.91 -18.59
N ARG A 201 28.68 29.54 -19.86
CA ARG A 201 29.30 28.33 -20.43
C ARG A 201 30.58 28.69 -21.19
N LYS A 202 31.68 28.04 -20.79
CA LYS A 202 32.98 28.08 -21.49
C LYS A 202 32.80 27.64 -22.95
N SER A 203 33.53 28.31 -23.82
CA SER A 203 33.46 28.36 -25.29
C SER A 203 33.83 27.08 -26.08
N ASN A 204 33.58 25.87 -25.57
CA ASN A 204 34.03 24.64 -26.25
C ASN A 204 32.91 23.73 -26.81
N ASP A 205 31.64 23.97 -26.53
CA ASP A 205 30.54 23.19 -27.13
C ASP A 205 30.02 23.85 -28.40
N THR A 206 30.81 23.82 -29.47
CA THR A 206 30.28 24.08 -30.82
C THR A 206 29.33 22.94 -31.18
N VAL A 207 28.02 23.20 -31.13
CA VAL A 207 26.99 22.29 -31.65
C VAL A 207 27.35 21.92 -33.09
N ASP A 208 27.70 20.66 -33.33
CA ASP A 208 28.14 20.17 -34.64
C ASP A 208 26.93 20.04 -35.57
N LEU A 209 26.64 21.14 -36.28
CA LEU A 209 25.55 21.24 -37.23
C LEU A 209 25.59 20.12 -38.29
N ASN A 210 26.78 19.62 -38.64
CA ASN A 210 26.91 18.51 -39.60
C ASN A 210 26.33 17.21 -39.03
N LYS A 211 26.51 16.93 -37.73
CA LYS A 211 25.90 15.76 -37.07
C LYS A 211 24.38 15.86 -37.04
N ILE A 212 23.83 17.05 -36.74
CA ILE A 212 22.38 17.28 -36.73
C ILE A 212 21.79 17.11 -38.15
N LEU A 213 22.42 17.71 -39.16
CA LEU A 213 21.97 17.59 -40.55
C LEU A 213 22.05 16.14 -41.04
N GLN A 214 23.11 15.41 -40.68
CA GLN A 214 23.25 14.00 -40.99
C GLN A 214 22.15 13.16 -40.32
N PHE A 215 21.82 13.42 -39.06
CA PHE A 215 20.74 12.75 -38.33
C PHE A 215 19.38 12.90 -39.04
N TYR A 216 19.00 14.13 -39.40
CA TYR A 216 17.72 14.38 -40.09
C TYR A 216 17.70 13.87 -41.54
N LYS A 217 18.85 13.89 -42.23
CA LYS A 217 18.99 13.27 -43.56
C LYS A 217 18.75 11.76 -43.51
N GLU A 218 19.29 11.08 -42.50
CA GLU A 218 19.08 9.65 -42.29
C GLU A 218 17.61 9.33 -41.99
N LEU A 219 16.99 10.05 -41.04
CA LEU A 219 15.55 9.90 -40.73
C LEU A 219 14.68 10.08 -41.96
N THR A 220 14.95 11.12 -42.75
CA THR A 220 14.22 11.39 -43.99
C THR A 220 14.38 10.27 -45.00
N THR A 221 15.57 9.68 -45.11
CA THR A 221 15.84 8.55 -46.01
C THR A 221 15.06 7.31 -45.61
N GLU A 222 14.92 7.02 -44.31
CA GLU A 222 14.16 5.88 -43.82
C GLU A 222 12.65 6.03 -44.07
N VAL A 223 12.09 7.19 -43.70
CA VAL A 223 10.65 7.47 -43.87
C VAL A 223 10.26 7.61 -45.35
N ARG A 224 11.20 8.02 -46.22
CA ARG A 224 10.98 8.15 -47.67
C ARG A 224 10.43 6.87 -48.30
N THR A 225 10.76 5.69 -47.79
CA THR A 225 10.24 4.41 -48.30
C THR A 225 8.71 4.33 -48.22
N LYS A 226 8.11 4.81 -47.11
CA LYS A 226 6.64 4.90 -46.93
C LYS A 226 6.03 5.91 -47.91
N ARG A 227 6.71 7.04 -48.15
CA ARG A 227 6.29 8.05 -49.14
C ARG A 227 6.24 7.48 -50.56
N LEU A 228 7.31 6.78 -50.96
CA LEU A 228 7.43 6.17 -52.29
C LEU A 228 6.37 5.08 -52.50
N ALA A 229 5.95 4.42 -51.42
CA ALA A 229 4.84 3.48 -51.42
C ALA A 229 3.44 4.15 -51.45
N LYS A 230 3.36 5.48 -51.57
CA LYS A 230 2.13 6.30 -51.63
C LYS A 230 1.25 6.25 -50.37
N PHE A 231 1.84 5.96 -49.21
CA PHE A 231 1.15 6.06 -47.93
C PHE A 231 1.30 7.45 -47.32
N SER A 232 0.34 7.84 -46.48
CA SER A 232 0.42 9.08 -45.70
C SER A 232 1.59 9.01 -44.73
N ILE A 233 2.26 10.15 -44.55
CA ILE A 233 3.33 10.32 -43.57
C ILE A 233 2.84 11.33 -42.56
N SER A 234 3.12 11.03 -41.30
CA SER A 234 2.88 11.88 -40.13
C SER A 234 4.20 12.21 -39.45
N PHE A 235 4.20 13.17 -38.54
CA PHE A 235 5.39 13.44 -37.72
C PHE A 235 5.78 12.21 -36.87
N VAL A 236 4.80 11.38 -36.51
CA VAL A 236 5.00 10.13 -35.76
C VAL A 236 5.94 9.16 -36.48
N ASP A 237 5.95 9.13 -37.82
CA ASP A 237 6.86 8.28 -38.58
C ASP A 237 8.34 8.65 -38.34
N TYR A 238 8.64 9.93 -38.17
CA TYR A 238 9.98 10.43 -37.86
C TYR A 238 10.31 10.25 -36.38
N TRP A 239 9.37 10.63 -35.51
CA TRP A 239 9.48 10.51 -34.06
C TRP A 239 9.77 9.05 -33.65
N GLY A 240 8.97 8.11 -34.13
CA GLY A 240 9.14 6.69 -33.84
C GLY A 240 10.51 6.15 -34.23
N ARG A 241 11.02 6.56 -35.41
CA ARG A 241 12.34 6.17 -35.91
C ARG A 241 13.48 6.74 -35.07
N ALA A 242 13.34 7.97 -34.60
CA ALA A 242 14.31 8.58 -33.69
C ALA A 242 14.29 7.88 -32.32
N LEU A 243 13.10 7.59 -31.80
CA LEU A 243 12.87 6.98 -30.50
C LEU A 243 13.41 5.56 -30.41
N ILE A 244 13.09 4.69 -31.38
CA ILE A 244 13.46 3.27 -31.31
C ILE A 244 14.98 3.07 -31.23
N ARG A 245 15.77 3.95 -31.87
CA ARG A 245 17.25 3.95 -31.84
C ARG A 245 17.80 4.23 -30.43
N LYS A 246 17.04 4.93 -29.60
CA LYS A 246 17.43 5.28 -28.22
C LYS A 246 17.07 4.19 -27.23
N ILE A 247 15.95 3.51 -27.43
CA ILE A 247 15.40 2.57 -26.43
C ILE A 247 15.79 1.11 -26.71
N VAL A 248 16.22 0.78 -27.93
CA VAL A 248 16.73 -0.56 -28.28
C VAL A 248 18.22 -0.46 -28.66
N PRO A 249 19.15 -1.05 -27.87
CA PRO A 249 20.56 -1.09 -28.23
C PRO A 249 20.79 -1.87 -29.51
N ASN A 250 21.78 -1.40 -30.29
CA ASN A 250 22.19 -2.00 -31.56
C ASN A 250 21.10 -2.04 -32.66
N PHE A 251 19.96 -1.36 -32.48
CA PHE A 251 18.95 -1.24 -33.52
C PHE A 251 19.57 -0.60 -34.77
N LYS A 252 19.63 -1.33 -35.88
CA LYS A 252 20.32 -0.83 -37.09
C LYS A 252 19.48 0.30 -37.67
N LYS A 253 20.13 1.39 -38.11
CA LYS A 253 19.46 2.57 -38.68
C LYS A 253 18.46 2.21 -39.78
N HIS A 254 18.78 1.22 -40.62
CA HIS A 254 17.92 0.79 -41.74
C HIS A 254 17.12 -0.49 -41.48
N GLU A 255 16.95 -0.89 -40.21
CA GLU A 255 16.22 -2.10 -39.89
C GLU A 255 14.72 -1.94 -40.18
N ALA A 256 14.23 -2.76 -41.10
CA ALA A 256 12.81 -2.81 -41.48
C ALA A 256 12.01 -3.72 -40.54
N LEU A 257 12.33 -3.72 -39.24
CA LEU A 257 11.66 -4.57 -38.25
C LEU A 257 10.18 -4.17 -38.13
N THR A 258 9.30 -5.15 -38.29
CA THR A 258 7.84 -4.98 -38.18
C THR A 258 7.37 -5.62 -36.88
N PHE A 259 6.32 -5.09 -36.26
CA PHE A 259 5.84 -5.64 -35.01
C PHE A 259 5.28 -7.06 -35.22
N SER A 260 4.61 -7.32 -36.34
CA SER A 260 4.19 -8.68 -36.73
C SER A 260 5.33 -9.66 -36.99
N SER A 261 6.51 -9.19 -37.43
CA SER A 261 7.69 -10.08 -37.57
C SER A 261 8.31 -10.52 -36.24
N THR A 262 7.90 -9.93 -35.10
CA THR A 262 8.40 -10.31 -33.77
C THR A 262 7.73 -11.57 -33.20
N ARG A 263 6.81 -12.19 -33.94
CA ARG A 263 6.13 -13.45 -33.54
C ARG A 263 7.16 -14.54 -33.26
N LEU A 264 7.34 -14.90 -31.99
CA LEU A 264 8.28 -15.94 -31.56
C LEU A 264 7.68 -17.34 -31.76
N LYS A 265 8.52 -18.31 -32.15
CA LYS A 265 8.10 -19.74 -32.20
C LYS A 265 7.88 -20.32 -30.80
N ALA A 266 8.68 -19.89 -29.82
CA ALA A 266 8.55 -20.23 -28.41
C ALA A 266 8.53 -18.92 -27.58
N PRO A 267 7.38 -18.53 -27.02
CA PRO A 267 7.21 -17.26 -26.33
C PRO A 267 7.82 -17.27 -24.93
N THR A 268 8.80 -16.41 -24.69
CA THR A 268 9.61 -16.40 -23.46
C THR A 268 9.43 -15.13 -22.62
N GLN A 269 8.88 -14.07 -23.21
CA GLN A 269 8.49 -12.85 -22.52
C GLN A 269 6.96 -12.68 -22.46
N PRO A 270 6.41 -11.86 -21.53
CA PRO A 270 4.98 -11.60 -21.45
C PRO A 270 4.44 -11.05 -22.77
N PHE A 271 3.19 -11.35 -23.10
CA PHE A 271 2.54 -10.92 -24.34
C PHE A 271 2.42 -9.39 -24.36
N PRO A 272 3.10 -8.70 -25.31
CA PRO A 272 3.15 -7.25 -25.32
C PRO A 272 1.88 -6.65 -25.94
N ILE A 273 1.32 -5.66 -25.26
CA ILE A 273 0.14 -4.95 -25.67
C ILE A 273 0.44 -3.45 -25.70
N VAL A 274 0.13 -2.81 -26.82
CA VAL A 274 0.32 -1.37 -27.03
C VAL A 274 -1.04 -0.72 -27.18
N CYS A 275 -1.34 0.29 -26.36
CA CYS A 275 -2.61 1.02 -26.47
C CYS A 275 -2.40 2.40 -27.10
N SER A 276 -3.34 2.79 -27.95
CA SER A 276 -3.46 4.14 -28.53
C SER A 276 -4.91 4.59 -28.46
N VAL A 277 -5.16 5.89 -28.53
CA VAL A 277 -6.52 6.43 -28.58
C VAL A 277 -6.79 6.95 -29.99
N GLU A 278 -7.96 6.66 -30.56
CA GLU A 278 -8.39 7.30 -31.80
C GLU A 278 -8.90 8.72 -31.50
N ARG A 279 -8.60 9.66 -32.40
CA ARG A 279 -9.01 11.06 -32.27
C ARG A 279 -9.65 11.55 -33.54
N ASP A 280 -10.82 12.15 -33.41
CA ASP A 280 -11.35 13.01 -34.46
C ASP A 280 -10.70 14.40 -34.39
N PRO A 281 -10.03 14.88 -35.45
CA PRO A 281 -9.50 16.22 -35.43
C PRO A 281 -10.57 17.32 -35.40
N ASP A 282 -11.79 17.01 -35.85
CA ASP A 282 -12.89 17.98 -35.98
C ASP A 282 -13.82 18.03 -34.76
N THR A 283 -13.69 17.11 -33.79
CA THR A 283 -14.60 17.02 -32.64
C THR A 283 -13.86 16.82 -31.31
N SER A 284 -14.44 17.35 -30.23
CA SER A 284 -13.94 17.10 -28.88
C SER A 284 -14.57 15.85 -28.30
N GLU A 285 -13.74 14.90 -27.87
CA GLU A 285 -14.21 13.63 -27.31
C GLU A 285 -14.12 13.60 -25.78
N ASP A 286 -15.14 12.99 -25.17
CA ASP A 286 -15.19 12.74 -23.73
C ASP A 286 -14.37 11.49 -23.38
N PHE A 287 -13.50 11.58 -22.37
CA PHE A 287 -12.70 10.44 -21.87
C PHE A 287 -13.56 9.23 -21.45
N ARG A 288 -14.84 9.43 -21.09
CA ARG A 288 -15.77 8.34 -20.76
C ARG A 288 -16.20 7.52 -21.97
N SER A 289 -16.06 8.07 -23.18
CA SER A 289 -16.41 7.45 -24.45
C SER A 289 -15.22 7.35 -25.40
N SER A 290 -13.99 7.51 -24.90
CA SER A 290 -12.79 7.47 -25.74
C SER A 290 -12.62 6.14 -26.45
N HIS A 291 -12.17 6.21 -27.70
CA HIS A 291 -11.99 5.07 -28.57
C HIS A 291 -10.59 4.45 -28.40
N ILE A 292 -10.48 3.39 -27.59
CA ILE A 292 -9.18 2.77 -27.29
C ILE A 292 -8.89 1.70 -28.34
N PHE A 293 -7.71 1.77 -28.95
CA PHE A 293 -7.17 0.79 -29.89
C PHE A 293 -5.98 0.05 -29.28
N GLU A 294 -5.88 -1.23 -29.64
CA GLU A 294 -4.84 -2.14 -29.21
C GLU A 294 -4.01 -2.59 -30.43
N PHE A 295 -2.68 -2.55 -30.31
CA PHE A 295 -1.76 -3.30 -31.15
C PHE A 295 -1.12 -4.42 -30.33
N ASN A 296 -1.10 -5.62 -30.90
CA ASN A 296 -0.27 -6.72 -30.42
C ASN A 296 0.42 -7.40 -31.63
N PRO A 297 1.39 -8.33 -31.44
CA PRO A 297 2.13 -8.92 -32.56
C PRO A 297 1.28 -9.63 -33.62
N TYR A 298 0.01 -9.91 -33.34
CA TYR A 298 -0.89 -10.64 -34.24
C TYR A 298 -1.94 -9.73 -34.87
N GLU A 299 -2.54 -8.83 -34.10
CA GLU A 299 -3.72 -8.08 -34.54
C GLU A 299 -3.74 -6.63 -34.07
N PHE A 300 -4.54 -5.83 -34.76
CA PHE A 300 -4.83 -4.44 -34.47
C PHE A 300 -6.35 -4.22 -34.48
N GLY A 301 -6.88 -3.52 -33.47
CA GLY A 301 -8.31 -3.30 -33.37
C GLY A 301 -8.75 -2.74 -32.04
N SER A 302 -10.04 -2.88 -31.73
CA SER A 302 -10.62 -2.44 -30.46
C SER A 302 -11.68 -3.41 -29.96
N TRP A 303 -11.67 -3.62 -28.64
CA TRP A 303 -12.66 -4.39 -27.91
C TRP A 303 -13.93 -3.60 -27.59
N ASP A 304 -13.85 -2.27 -27.61
CA ASP A 304 -14.97 -1.40 -27.24
C ASP A 304 -16.12 -1.50 -28.25
N SER A 305 -17.34 -1.20 -27.79
CA SER A 305 -18.59 -1.37 -28.55
C SER A 305 -18.71 -0.55 -29.84
N PHE A 306 -17.88 0.48 -30.01
CA PHE A 306 -17.88 1.31 -31.22
C PHE A 306 -17.28 0.59 -32.44
N LEU A 307 -16.43 -0.43 -32.22
CA LEU A 307 -15.78 -1.17 -33.30
C LEU A 307 -15.99 -2.68 -33.14
N ARG A 308 -15.50 -3.31 -32.06
CA ARG A 308 -15.53 -4.78 -31.84
C ARG A 308 -14.96 -5.60 -33.01
N HIS A 309 -13.88 -5.14 -33.62
CA HIS A 309 -13.23 -5.82 -34.72
C HIS A 309 -11.71 -5.71 -34.60
N PHE A 310 -11.06 -6.78 -35.02
CA PHE A 310 -9.61 -6.86 -35.17
C PHE A 310 -9.23 -7.29 -36.58
N VAL A 311 -8.10 -6.77 -37.05
CA VAL A 311 -7.47 -7.13 -38.32
C VAL A 311 -6.07 -7.64 -38.04
N ASP A 312 -5.59 -8.60 -38.83
CA ASP A 312 -4.19 -9.07 -38.76
C ASP A 312 -3.22 -7.90 -39.01
N LEU A 313 -2.36 -7.65 -38.02
CA LEU A 313 -1.45 -6.52 -38.00
C LEU A 313 -0.47 -6.55 -39.19
N GLU A 314 -0.08 -7.75 -39.64
CA GLU A 314 0.83 -7.93 -40.77
C GLU A 314 0.31 -7.28 -42.06
N TYR A 315 -1.03 -7.14 -42.18
CA TYR A 315 -1.71 -6.63 -43.36
C TYR A 315 -2.32 -5.23 -43.18
N LEU A 316 -1.93 -4.49 -42.13
CA LEU A 316 -2.52 -3.20 -41.73
C LEU A 316 -2.63 -2.17 -42.87
N GLY A 317 -1.66 -2.11 -43.78
CA GLY A 317 -1.64 -1.17 -44.91
C GLY A 317 -2.53 -1.57 -46.11
N THR A 318 -3.27 -2.68 -46.01
CA THR A 318 -4.08 -3.20 -47.13
C THR A 318 -5.37 -2.40 -47.28
N LYS A 319 -5.73 -2.04 -48.52
CA LYS A 319 -7.00 -1.36 -48.78
C LYS A 319 -8.18 -2.32 -48.63
N MET A 320 -9.03 -2.08 -47.63
CA MET A 320 -10.18 -2.93 -47.31
C MET A 320 -11.49 -2.21 -47.63
N LYS A 321 -12.53 -2.98 -47.97
CA LYS A 321 -13.92 -2.52 -48.03
C LYS A 321 -14.84 -3.62 -47.55
N ASN A 322 -15.67 -3.35 -46.55
CA ASN A 322 -16.62 -4.29 -45.96
C ASN A 322 -15.94 -5.61 -45.53
N GLY A 323 -14.77 -5.50 -44.89
CA GLY A 323 -14.00 -6.65 -44.41
C GLY A 323 -13.36 -7.50 -45.52
N LYS A 324 -13.29 -7.01 -46.76
CA LYS A 324 -12.64 -7.71 -47.88
C LYS A 324 -11.55 -6.85 -48.52
N PRO A 325 -10.42 -7.44 -48.94
CA PRO A 325 -9.38 -6.69 -49.63
C PRO A 325 -9.88 -6.20 -50.99
N HIS A 326 -9.49 -4.97 -51.34
CA HIS A 326 -9.86 -4.36 -52.60
C HIS A 326 -9.25 -5.15 -53.77
N ARG A 327 -10.09 -5.49 -54.76
CA ARG A 327 -9.69 -6.23 -55.95
C ARG A 327 -9.16 -5.25 -57.01
N ASN A 328 -8.08 -5.61 -57.68
CA ASN A 328 -7.47 -4.76 -58.70
C ASN A 328 -8.43 -4.57 -59.90
N SER A 329 -8.48 -3.35 -60.45
CA SER A 329 -9.29 -3.00 -61.64
C SER A 329 -8.85 -3.78 -62.89
N SER A 330 -7.55 -4.10 -62.99
CA SER A 330 -6.97 -4.80 -64.15
C SER A 330 -7.22 -6.32 -64.14
N ASN A 331 -7.45 -6.93 -62.98
CA ASN A 331 -7.70 -8.36 -62.85
C ASN A 331 -8.60 -8.63 -61.62
N LYS A 332 -9.90 -8.83 -61.89
CA LYS A 332 -10.98 -8.97 -60.89
C LYS A 332 -10.82 -10.19 -59.95
N ASN A 333 -9.88 -11.10 -60.26
CA ASN A 333 -9.59 -12.28 -59.42
C ASN A 333 -8.42 -12.09 -58.46
N THR A 334 -7.68 -10.99 -58.53
CA THR A 334 -6.51 -10.76 -57.66
C THR A 334 -6.73 -9.64 -56.65
N SER A 335 -6.57 -9.95 -55.37
CA SER A 335 -6.47 -8.98 -54.27
C SER A 335 -5.01 -8.61 -54.01
N VAL A 336 -4.74 -7.33 -53.71
CA VAL A 336 -3.38 -6.87 -53.36
C VAL A 336 -3.29 -6.73 -51.85
N CYS A 337 -2.33 -7.41 -51.23
CA CYS A 337 -2.03 -7.33 -49.79
C CYS A 337 -0.73 -6.55 -49.56
N VAL A 338 -0.74 -5.68 -48.55
CA VAL A 338 0.40 -4.85 -48.17
C VAL A 338 0.95 -5.35 -46.85
N LYS A 339 2.25 -5.61 -46.80
CA LYS A 339 2.99 -5.98 -45.58
C LYS A 339 4.01 -4.91 -45.21
N GLY A 340 4.37 -4.82 -43.94
CA GLY A 340 5.41 -3.93 -43.42
C GLY A 340 4.96 -2.50 -43.13
N TYR A 341 3.65 -2.26 -43.11
CA TYR A 341 3.08 -0.99 -42.65
C TYR A 341 3.23 -0.82 -41.12
N ASP A 342 3.15 -1.94 -40.41
CA ASP A 342 3.29 -2.13 -38.96
C ASP A 342 4.75 -2.07 -38.49
N ASN A 343 5.52 -1.11 -39.03
CA ASN A 343 6.89 -0.93 -38.58
C ASN A 343 6.93 -0.70 -37.06
N VAL A 344 7.85 -1.34 -36.35
CA VAL A 344 7.88 -1.29 -34.88
C VAL A 344 8.06 0.14 -34.37
N ALA A 345 8.81 0.97 -35.09
CA ALA A 345 9.02 2.37 -34.76
C ALA A 345 7.71 3.17 -34.89
N PHE A 346 6.90 2.89 -35.90
CA PHE A 346 5.59 3.53 -36.10
C PHE A 346 4.63 3.14 -34.97
N VAL A 347 4.52 1.84 -34.63
CA VAL A 347 3.64 1.36 -33.54
C VAL A 347 4.03 2.01 -32.21
N THR A 348 5.33 1.99 -31.86
CA THR A 348 5.82 2.61 -30.62
C THR A 348 5.61 4.13 -30.63
N GLY A 349 5.83 4.79 -31.78
CA GLY A 349 5.62 6.22 -31.93
C GLY A 349 4.15 6.64 -31.81
N THR A 350 3.22 5.85 -32.34
CA THR A 350 1.76 6.12 -32.29
C THR A 350 1.26 6.21 -30.85
N SER A 351 1.65 5.26 -30.00
CA SER A 351 1.25 5.24 -28.59
C SER A 351 2.02 6.26 -27.73
N SER A 352 3.04 6.93 -28.27
CA SER A 352 3.86 7.94 -27.59
C SER A 352 3.89 9.29 -28.30
N SER A 353 2.78 9.63 -28.98
CA SER A 353 2.68 10.83 -29.81
C SER A 353 2.33 12.11 -29.03
N LEU A 354 2.33 12.10 -27.69
CA LEU A 354 2.00 13.28 -26.86
C LEU A 354 2.93 14.48 -27.11
N PHE A 355 4.15 14.23 -27.60
CA PHE A 355 5.08 15.28 -28.05
C PHE A 355 4.57 16.05 -29.28
N ASN A 356 3.54 15.55 -29.96
CA ASN A 356 2.93 16.19 -31.13
C ASN A 356 1.93 17.27 -30.73
N THR A 357 1.31 17.18 -29.55
CA THR A 357 0.50 18.25 -28.97
C THR A 357 1.33 19.51 -28.73
N LEU A 358 2.63 19.35 -28.48
CA LEU A 358 3.55 20.49 -28.41
C LEU A 358 3.84 21.07 -29.81
N VAL A 359 3.93 20.24 -30.85
CA VAL A 359 3.99 20.72 -32.24
C VAL A 359 2.71 21.48 -32.60
N GLU A 360 1.54 21.00 -32.17
CA GLU A 360 0.25 21.70 -32.32
C GLU A 360 0.24 23.03 -31.55
N TYR A 361 0.74 23.04 -30.32
CA TYR A 361 0.81 24.25 -29.49
C TYR A 361 1.75 25.29 -30.11
N VAL A 362 2.92 24.86 -30.57
CA VAL A 362 3.87 25.68 -31.33
C VAL A 362 3.22 26.15 -32.62
N HIS A 363 2.52 25.29 -33.36
CA HIS A 363 1.78 25.66 -34.57
C HIS A 363 0.71 26.73 -34.30
N LYS A 364 -0.13 26.57 -33.27
CA LYS A 364 -1.13 27.56 -32.87
C LYS A 364 -0.49 28.89 -32.50
N LEU A 365 0.58 28.87 -31.69
CA LEU A 365 1.34 30.06 -31.32
C LEU A 365 1.92 30.77 -32.55
N LEU A 366 2.44 30.01 -33.53
CA LEU A 366 3.01 30.56 -34.75
C LEU A 366 1.94 31.10 -35.69
N THR A 367 0.77 30.45 -35.82
CA THR A 367 -0.35 30.99 -36.61
C THR A 367 -0.90 32.29 -36.03
N THR A 368 -0.61 32.60 -34.77
CA THR A 368 -0.93 33.89 -34.12
C THR A 368 0.18 34.94 -34.21
N MET A 369 1.36 34.60 -34.75
CA MET A 369 2.50 35.51 -34.92
C MET A 369 2.61 36.01 -36.37
N ASP A 370 2.95 37.29 -36.57
CA ASP A 370 3.17 37.88 -37.90
C ASP A 370 4.40 37.25 -38.61
N SER A 371 4.34 37.27 -39.95
CA SER A 371 4.93 36.39 -40.99
C SER A 371 6.37 35.84 -40.91
N GLU A 372 7.26 36.30 -40.04
CA GLU A 372 8.69 35.89 -40.09
C GLU A 372 9.00 34.52 -39.43
N PRO A 373 8.45 34.18 -38.23
CA PRO A 373 8.72 32.89 -37.59
C PRO A 373 7.95 31.70 -38.22
N THR A 374 6.83 31.98 -38.88
CA THR A 374 5.99 30.99 -39.54
C THR A 374 6.68 30.36 -40.75
N ASP A 375 7.51 31.11 -41.47
CA ASP A 375 8.22 30.64 -42.67
C ASP A 375 9.33 29.64 -42.36
N VAL A 376 10.05 29.80 -41.24
CA VAL A 376 11.15 28.88 -40.84
C VAL A 376 10.60 27.53 -40.41
N ILE A 377 9.52 27.52 -39.65
CA ILE A 377 8.91 26.27 -39.18
C ILE A 377 8.14 25.61 -40.32
N SER A 378 7.44 26.38 -41.17
CA SER A 378 6.93 25.90 -42.46
C SER A 378 8.03 25.27 -43.32
N LEU A 379 9.24 25.84 -43.35
CA LEU A 379 10.38 25.28 -44.06
C LEU A 379 10.87 23.95 -43.44
N ILE A 380 10.97 23.85 -42.11
CA ILE A 380 11.36 22.61 -41.42
C ILE A 380 10.34 21.49 -41.68
N PHE A 381 9.05 21.78 -41.56
CA PHE A 381 7.99 20.81 -41.88
C PHE A 381 7.98 20.46 -43.37
N LYS A 382 8.19 21.43 -44.28
CA LYS A 382 8.37 21.17 -45.72
C LYS A 382 9.59 20.29 -46.01
N ILE A 383 10.69 20.43 -45.26
CA ILE A 383 11.87 19.54 -45.35
C ILE A 383 11.49 18.11 -44.97
N PHE A 384 10.64 17.94 -43.95
CA PHE A 384 10.02 16.65 -43.61
C PHE A 384 8.90 16.23 -44.57
N GLY A 385 8.63 16.99 -45.64
CA GLY A 385 7.55 16.71 -46.59
C GLY A 385 6.14 16.87 -46.01
N ILE A 386 6.02 17.60 -44.89
CA ILE A 386 4.78 17.94 -44.20
C ILE A 386 4.42 19.38 -44.58
N SER A 387 3.35 19.57 -45.34
CA SER A 387 2.84 20.91 -45.65
C SER A 387 1.95 21.40 -44.50
N LEU A 388 2.39 22.43 -43.78
CA LEU A 388 1.60 23.11 -42.74
C LEU A 388 0.60 24.14 -43.30
N LEU A 389 0.70 24.47 -44.59
CA LEU A 389 -0.22 25.40 -45.24
C LEU A 389 -1.37 24.61 -45.87
N PRO A 390 -2.64 25.02 -45.67
CA PRO A 390 -3.77 24.32 -46.25
C PRO A 390 -3.73 24.41 -47.78
N GLU A 391 -3.43 23.29 -48.43
CA GLU A 391 -3.86 23.10 -49.82
C GLU A 391 -5.40 23.10 -49.81
N SER A 392 -5.98 23.95 -50.67
CA SER A 392 -7.41 24.25 -50.70
C SER A 392 -8.29 23.04 -50.37
N LYS A 393 -9.00 23.13 -49.22
CA LYS A 393 -10.03 22.22 -48.68
C LYS A 393 -9.61 21.01 -47.83
N ARG A 394 -8.33 20.77 -47.51
CA ARG A 394 -7.96 19.74 -46.51
C ARG A 394 -7.07 20.32 -45.42
N ILE A 395 -7.59 20.41 -44.20
CA ILE A 395 -6.78 20.61 -42.99
C ILE A 395 -5.99 19.32 -42.79
N ILE A 396 -4.67 19.41 -42.78
CA ILE A 396 -3.77 18.28 -42.55
C ILE A 396 -3.45 18.29 -41.06
N HIS A 397 -3.59 17.14 -40.40
CA HIS A 397 -3.28 16.94 -38.99
C HIS A 397 -1.97 16.14 -38.85
N PRO A 398 -0.79 16.75 -39.06
CA PRO A 398 0.48 16.06 -38.98
C PRO A 398 0.82 15.58 -37.55
N GLU A 399 0.11 16.08 -36.55
CA GLU A 399 0.23 15.76 -35.13
C GLU A 399 -0.33 14.39 -34.76
N TYR A 400 -1.29 13.84 -35.51
CA TYR A 400 -1.79 12.49 -35.27
C TYR A 400 -1.08 11.48 -36.16
N SER A 401 -0.87 10.27 -35.64
CA SER A 401 -0.46 9.18 -36.51
C SER A 401 -1.62 8.79 -37.43
N THR A 402 -1.32 8.55 -38.69
CA THR A 402 -2.34 8.23 -39.69
C THR A 402 -2.23 6.78 -40.11
N VAL A 403 -3.30 6.01 -39.92
CA VAL A 403 -3.47 4.69 -40.54
C VAL A 403 -4.35 4.87 -41.78
N SER A 404 -3.70 4.84 -42.93
CA SER A 404 -4.32 5.03 -44.25
C SER A 404 -3.81 3.97 -45.21
N PRO A 405 -4.68 3.15 -45.81
CA PRO A 405 -6.14 3.17 -45.72
C PRO A 405 -6.67 2.63 -44.38
N ASN A 406 -7.84 3.11 -43.93
CA ASN A 406 -8.54 2.55 -42.77
C ASN A 406 -8.93 1.06 -43.04
N PRO A 407 -8.43 0.09 -42.25
CA PRO A 407 -8.73 -1.33 -42.45
C PRO A 407 -10.20 -1.70 -42.14
N PHE A 408 -10.91 -0.85 -41.38
CA PHE A 408 -12.30 -1.06 -40.97
C PHE A 408 -13.32 -0.36 -41.88
N PHE A 409 -12.87 0.20 -42.99
CA PHE A 409 -13.73 0.94 -43.90
C PHE A 409 -14.87 0.08 -44.49
N GLY A 410 -16.09 0.57 -44.38
CA GLY A 410 -17.31 -0.08 -44.87
C GLY A 410 -17.83 -1.24 -44.00
N LEU A 411 -17.28 -1.46 -42.80
CA LEU A 411 -17.85 -2.43 -41.86
C LEU A 411 -19.16 -1.92 -41.25
N GLU A 412 -20.15 -2.80 -41.15
CA GLU A 412 -21.37 -2.54 -40.40
C GLU A 412 -21.11 -2.73 -38.91
N VAL A 413 -21.17 -1.65 -38.14
CA VAL A 413 -21.01 -1.67 -36.68
C VAL A 413 -22.35 -1.37 -36.04
N LYS A 414 -22.75 -2.19 -35.06
CA LYS A 414 -24.05 -2.11 -34.38
C LYS A 414 -24.05 -1.23 -33.11
N GLY A 415 -22.97 -0.48 -32.86
CA GLY A 415 -22.81 0.38 -31.69
C GLY A 415 -23.47 1.75 -31.84
N LYS A 416 -23.79 2.39 -30.70
CA LYS A 416 -24.06 3.84 -30.65
C LYS A 416 -22.72 4.58 -30.69
N GLY A 417 -22.65 5.69 -31.43
CA GLY A 417 -21.44 6.51 -31.57
C GLY A 417 -21.04 6.80 -33.02
N ARG A 418 -19.89 7.45 -33.20
CA ARG A 418 -19.34 7.82 -34.51
C ARG A 418 -19.01 6.56 -35.33
N SER A 419 -19.46 6.51 -36.57
CA SER A 419 -19.18 5.38 -37.47
C SER A 419 -17.76 5.49 -38.04
N LEU A 420 -16.75 5.04 -37.28
CA LEU A 420 -15.35 4.95 -37.72
C LEU A 420 -15.19 4.16 -39.03
N SER A 421 -16.12 3.23 -39.28
CA SER A 421 -16.19 2.49 -40.54
C SER A 421 -16.50 3.36 -41.77
N LYS A 422 -16.94 4.62 -41.61
CA LYS A 422 -17.13 5.57 -42.72
C LYS A 422 -15.88 6.40 -43.01
N ALA A 423 -14.94 6.51 -42.07
CA ALA A 423 -13.72 7.29 -42.24
C ALA A 423 -12.73 6.56 -43.15
N GLN A 424 -12.11 7.28 -44.10
CA GLN A 424 -11.10 6.69 -44.99
C GLN A 424 -9.73 6.54 -44.34
N VAL A 425 -9.46 7.35 -43.32
CA VAL A 425 -8.21 7.43 -42.56
C VAL A 425 -8.56 7.34 -41.09
N LEU A 426 -7.77 6.61 -40.31
CA LEU A 426 -7.82 6.67 -38.85
C LEU A 426 -6.70 7.57 -38.35
N TYR A 427 -7.04 8.45 -37.41
CA TYR A 427 -6.09 9.29 -36.70
C TYR A 427 -5.92 8.72 -35.30
N LEU A 428 -4.71 8.27 -34.97
CA LEU A 428 -4.40 7.73 -33.65
C LEU A 428 -3.44 8.65 -32.93
N ALA A 429 -3.70 8.84 -31.64
CA ALA A 429 -2.93 9.61 -30.69
C ALA A 429 -2.31 8.71 -29.60
N ASP A 430 -1.56 9.35 -28.71
CA ASP A 430 -0.96 8.72 -27.54
C ASP A 430 -2.02 8.00 -26.69
N GLY A 431 -1.66 6.83 -26.15
CA GLY A 431 -2.56 6.02 -25.33
C GLY A 431 -3.04 6.72 -24.06
N GLY A 432 -2.32 7.73 -23.57
CA GLY A 432 -2.69 8.53 -22.39
C GLY A 432 -3.41 9.84 -22.70
N ASP A 433 -3.68 10.16 -23.96
CA ASP A 433 -4.20 11.48 -24.38
C ASP A 433 -5.65 11.75 -23.90
N ASP A 434 -6.44 10.71 -23.62
CA ASP A 434 -7.75 10.83 -22.96
C ASP A 434 -7.65 11.00 -21.43
N GLY A 435 -6.44 10.94 -20.89
CA GLY A 435 -6.10 11.00 -19.47
C GLY A 435 -6.34 9.70 -18.69
N GLN A 436 -6.61 8.58 -19.37
CA GLN A 436 -6.50 7.24 -18.80
C GLN A 436 -5.06 6.75 -19.00
N ASN A 437 -4.14 7.36 -18.26
CA ASN A 437 -2.71 7.19 -18.47
C ASN A 437 -2.15 5.83 -17.98
N ILE A 438 -2.99 4.87 -17.56
CA ILE A 438 -2.61 3.49 -17.21
C ILE A 438 -3.42 2.53 -18.09
N PRO A 439 -2.79 1.58 -18.82
CA PRO A 439 -3.48 0.72 -19.78
C PRO A 439 -4.25 -0.43 -19.11
N PHE A 440 -5.31 -0.11 -18.38
CA PHE A 440 -6.17 -1.12 -17.75
C PHE A 440 -7.06 -1.86 -18.74
N GLN A 441 -7.59 -1.17 -19.75
CA GLN A 441 -8.53 -1.71 -20.73
C GLN A 441 -8.14 -3.08 -21.31
N PRO A 442 -6.90 -3.29 -21.82
CA PRO A 442 -6.54 -4.59 -22.40
C PRO A 442 -6.48 -5.70 -21.35
N LEU A 443 -6.25 -5.40 -20.08
CA LEU A 443 -6.13 -6.39 -19.00
C LEU A 443 -7.48 -6.70 -18.32
N LEU A 444 -8.51 -5.92 -18.62
CA LEU A 444 -9.87 -6.11 -18.08
C LEU A 444 -10.76 -6.96 -18.98
N ILE A 445 -10.24 -7.42 -20.12
CA ILE A 445 -10.96 -8.26 -21.09
C ILE A 445 -11.29 -9.62 -20.43
N PRO A 446 -12.57 -9.97 -20.24
CA PRO A 446 -12.96 -11.20 -19.56
C PRO A 446 -12.36 -12.49 -20.16
N HIS A 447 -12.18 -12.51 -21.48
CA HIS A 447 -11.58 -13.64 -22.22
C HIS A 447 -10.09 -13.86 -21.90
N ARG A 448 -9.37 -12.84 -21.41
CA ARG A 448 -7.98 -12.93 -20.98
C ARG A 448 -7.82 -13.49 -19.56
N LYS A 449 -8.92 -13.56 -18.78
CA LYS A 449 -8.98 -14.15 -17.43
C LYS A 449 -7.85 -13.68 -16.50
N VAL A 450 -7.50 -12.40 -16.56
CA VAL A 450 -6.46 -11.82 -15.69
C VAL A 450 -6.95 -11.82 -14.25
N ASP A 451 -6.12 -12.32 -13.34
CA ASP A 451 -6.40 -12.44 -11.91
C ASP A 451 -5.86 -11.27 -11.12
N VAL A 452 -4.64 -10.84 -11.46
CA VAL A 452 -3.96 -9.74 -10.78
C VAL A 452 -3.31 -8.82 -11.80
N ILE A 453 -3.50 -7.52 -11.61
CA ILE A 453 -2.84 -6.47 -12.39
C ILE A 453 -1.86 -5.73 -11.49
N PHE A 454 -0.58 -5.73 -11.85
CA PHE A 454 0.39 -4.79 -11.30
C PHE A 454 0.37 -3.50 -12.12
N ALA A 455 -0.16 -2.43 -11.53
CA ALA A 455 -0.29 -1.12 -12.17
C ALA A 455 0.80 -0.18 -11.66
N VAL A 456 1.69 0.24 -12.55
CA VAL A 456 2.76 1.21 -12.28
C VAL A 456 2.32 2.57 -12.82
N ASP A 457 2.08 3.51 -11.92
CA ASP A 457 1.68 4.88 -12.25
C ASP A 457 2.86 5.85 -12.09
N SER A 458 3.26 6.46 -13.20
CA SER A 458 4.27 7.50 -13.33
C SER A 458 3.70 8.76 -13.99
N THR A 459 2.37 8.96 -13.90
CA THR A 459 1.67 10.13 -14.42
C THR A 459 2.21 11.42 -13.80
N SER A 460 2.34 12.46 -14.62
CA SER A 460 2.75 13.80 -14.18
C SER A 460 1.53 14.65 -13.84
N ASP A 461 0.96 14.47 -12.66
CA ASP A 461 -0.18 15.27 -12.19
C ASP A 461 0.31 16.46 -11.35
N LEU A 462 0.38 16.29 -10.03
CA LEU A 462 0.73 17.34 -9.09
C LEU A 462 2.24 17.29 -8.81
N LEU A 463 2.96 18.36 -9.14
CA LEU A 463 4.42 18.43 -8.97
C LEU A 463 5.16 17.25 -9.64
N ASN A 464 4.69 16.84 -10.83
CA ASN A 464 5.18 15.69 -11.60
C ASN A 464 5.01 14.32 -10.92
N PHE A 465 4.15 14.21 -9.90
CA PHE A 465 3.77 12.93 -9.29
C PHE A 465 2.30 12.56 -9.57
N PRO A 466 1.97 11.26 -9.51
CA PRO A 466 0.59 10.81 -9.58
C PRO A 466 -0.24 11.34 -8.40
N ASN A 467 -1.46 11.79 -8.68
CA ASN A 467 -2.43 12.21 -7.65
C ASN A 467 -3.74 11.39 -7.67
N GLY A 468 -3.75 10.27 -8.42
CA GLY A 468 -4.92 9.41 -8.60
C GLY A 468 -5.88 9.84 -9.72
N THR A 469 -5.61 10.91 -10.47
CA THR A 469 -6.47 11.38 -11.57
C THR A 469 -6.67 10.32 -12.64
N SER A 470 -5.59 9.70 -13.11
CA SER A 470 -5.62 8.63 -14.12
C SER A 470 -6.48 7.43 -13.69
N LEU A 471 -6.27 6.98 -12.44
CA LEU A 471 -7.03 5.91 -11.82
C LEU A 471 -8.53 6.26 -11.73
N ARG A 472 -8.86 7.48 -11.31
CA ARG A 472 -10.24 7.96 -11.18
C ARG A 472 -10.94 8.13 -12.53
N ARG A 473 -10.23 8.55 -13.58
CA ARG A 473 -10.78 8.64 -14.95
C ARG A 473 -11.13 7.26 -15.49
N THR A 474 -10.25 6.28 -15.30
CA THR A 474 -10.52 4.88 -15.67
C THR A 474 -11.73 4.34 -14.92
N ALA A 475 -11.82 4.56 -13.61
CA ALA A 475 -12.99 4.15 -12.82
C ALA A 475 -14.28 4.79 -13.33
N LYS A 476 -14.25 6.10 -13.64
CA LYS A 476 -15.40 6.82 -14.22
C LYS A 476 -15.82 6.24 -15.58
N ARG A 477 -14.91 5.80 -16.44
CA ARG A 477 -15.25 5.12 -17.70
C ARG A 477 -16.10 3.87 -17.45
N TYR A 478 -15.67 2.99 -16.54
CA TYR A 478 -16.36 1.73 -16.28
C TYR A 478 -17.53 1.82 -15.28
N GLN A 479 -17.75 2.98 -14.66
CA GLN A 479 -18.82 3.17 -13.66
C GLN A 479 -19.90 4.16 -14.12
N SER A 480 -19.63 4.99 -15.13
CA SER A 480 -20.57 6.03 -15.56
C SER A 480 -21.72 5.47 -16.41
N THR A 481 -22.92 5.98 -16.16
CA THR A 481 -24.13 5.75 -16.96
C THR A 481 -24.25 6.67 -18.18
N LYS A 482 -23.34 7.65 -18.31
CA LYS A 482 -23.34 8.68 -19.36
C LYS A 482 -22.41 8.37 -20.54
N SER A 483 -21.79 7.17 -20.56
CA SER A 483 -20.93 6.77 -21.68
C SER A 483 -21.78 6.38 -22.89
N GLU A 484 -21.28 6.68 -24.09
CA GLU A 484 -21.85 6.17 -25.34
C GLU A 484 -21.45 4.70 -25.59
N LEU A 485 -20.47 4.21 -24.83
CA LEU A 485 -19.96 2.85 -24.90
C LEU A 485 -20.80 1.89 -24.06
N SER A 486 -20.92 0.67 -24.55
CA SER A 486 -21.45 -0.44 -23.76
C SER A 486 -20.36 -0.92 -22.79
N ILE A 487 -20.61 -0.72 -21.50
CA ILE A 487 -19.68 -1.06 -20.42
C ILE A 487 -19.91 -2.52 -19.98
N PRO A 488 -18.85 -3.36 -19.90
CA PRO A 488 -18.97 -4.75 -19.45
C PRO A 488 -19.33 -4.84 -17.96
N LEU A 489 -20.06 -5.90 -17.60
CA LEU A 489 -20.54 -6.22 -16.25
C LEU A 489 -20.21 -7.68 -15.91
N PHE A 490 -20.11 -7.99 -14.62
CA PHE A 490 -19.97 -9.36 -14.14
C PHE A 490 -21.02 -9.69 -13.07
N GLN A 491 -21.34 -10.97 -12.90
CA GLN A 491 -22.30 -11.45 -11.91
C GLN A 491 -21.57 -12.07 -10.72
N PHE A 492 -21.98 -11.71 -9.51
CA PHE A 492 -21.48 -12.28 -8.26
C PHE A 492 -22.63 -12.41 -7.25
N LYS A 493 -22.88 -13.64 -6.76
CA LYS A 493 -23.97 -13.95 -5.81
C LYS A 493 -25.32 -13.32 -6.22
N ASP A 494 -25.72 -13.52 -7.47
CA ASP A 494 -26.97 -13.01 -8.08
C ASP A 494 -27.09 -11.48 -8.22
N VAL A 495 -26.01 -10.74 -7.99
CA VAL A 495 -25.93 -9.29 -8.21
C VAL A 495 -24.97 -8.99 -9.35
N TYR A 496 -25.41 -8.12 -10.26
CA TYR A 496 -24.55 -7.58 -11.31
C TYR A 496 -23.73 -6.41 -10.79
N LYS A 497 -22.43 -6.41 -11.09
CA LYS A 497 -21.45 -5.43 -10.65
C LYS A 497 -20.66 -4.87 -11.84
N ARG A 498 -20.17 -3.64 -11.68
CA ARG A 498 -19.24 -3.00 -12.63
C ARG A 498 -17.88 -3.69 -12.55
N ILE A 499 -17.17 -3.85 -13.67
CA ILE A 499 -15.90 -4.60 -13.72
C ILE A 499 -14.68 -3.88 -13.12
N PHE A 500 -14.77 -2.60 -12.79
CA PHE A 500 -13.66 -1.82 -12.23
C PHE A 500 -13.97 -1.43 -10.78
N PRO A 501 -13.03 -1.62 -9.83
CA PRO A 501 -13.27 -1.35 -8.42
C PRO A 501 -13.46 0.16 -8.16
N LYS A 502 -14.04 0.48 -7.00
CA LYS A 502 -14.05 1.85 -6.47
C LYS A 502 -12.62 2.32 -6.27
N THR A 503 -12.39 3.60 -6.55
CA THR A 503 -11.08 4.22 -6.42
C THR A 503 -11.17 5.46 -5.52
N PRO A 504 -10.08 5.81 -4.80
CA PRO A 504 -10.04 7.03 -4.01
C PRO A 504 -10.33 8.26 -4.87
N SER A 505 -10.77 9.34 -4.22
CA SER A 505 -10.85 10.66 -4.87
C SER A 505 -9.48 11.30 -4.99
N GLU A 506 -9.28 12.24 -5.92
CA GLU A 506 -7.99 12.94 -6.07
C GLU A 506 -7.61 13.67 -4.77
N LYS A 507 -8.61 14.24 -4.08
CA LYS A 507 -8.41 14.91 -2.78
C LYS A 507 -7.96 13.94 -1.69
N GLU A 508 -8.62 12.79 -1.60
CA GLU A 508 -8.29 11.73 -0.64
C GLU A 508 -6.90 11.15 -0.90
N PHE A 509 -6.58 10.90 -2.18
CA PHE A 509 -5.29 10.36 -2.59
C PHE A 509 -4.13 11.27 -2.15
N VAL A 510 -4.29 12.59 -2.35
CA VAL A 510 -3.29 13.58 -1.93
C VAL A 510 -3.26 13.75 -0.41
N SER A 511 -4.42 13.91 0.25
CA SER A 511 -4.48 14.18 1.70
C SER A 511 -3.94 13.00 2.53
N LYS A 512 -4.22 11.78 2.09
CA LYS A 512 -3.70 10.56 2.73
C LYS A 512 -2.27 10.21 2.31
N ASN A 513 -1.66 10.98 1.40
CA ASN A 513 -0.34 10.69 0.80
C ASN A 513 -0.28 9.25 0.22
N MET A 514 -1.33 8.83 -0.47
CA MET A 514 -1.45 7.45 -0.95
C MET A 514 -0.40 7.09 -2.03
N LYS A 515 0.29 8.08 -2.60
CA LYS A 515 1.40 7.84 -3.54
C LYS A 515 2.58 7.09 -2.90
N SER A 516 2.81 7.26 -1.59
CA SER A 516 3.97 6.68 -0.91
C SER A 516 3.74 5.25 -0.40
N LYS A 517 2.59 4.64 -0.73
CA LYS A 517 2.22 3.31 -0.29
C LYS A 517 1.60 2.53 -1.46
N PRO A 518 1.81 1.21 -1.54
CA PRO A 518 1.08 0.36 -2.48
C PRO A 518 -0.41 0.34 -2.11
N ILE A 519 -1.29 0.34 -3.11
CA ILE A 519 -2.75 0.31 -2.91
C ILE A 519 -3.30 -0.95 -3.57
N PHE A 520 -3.98 -1.79 -2.79
CA PHE A 520 -4.66 -2.96 -3.31
C PHE A 520 -6.13 -2.62 -3.57
N LEU A 521 -6.54 -2.60 -4.83
CA LEU A 521 -7.90 -2.28 -5.24
C LEU A 521 -8.64 -3.55 -5.64
N GLY A 522 -9.87 -3.67 -5.15
CA GLY A 522 -10.72 -4.81 -5.48
C GLY A 522 -10.53 -6.02 -4.58
N CYS A 523 -9.76 -5.97 -3.49
CA CYS A 523 -9.52 -7.12 -2.61
C CYS A 523 -10.78 -7.94 -2.31
N GLU A 524 -11.88 -7.27 -1.94
CA GLU A 524 -13.16 -7.93 -1.64
C GLU A 524 -14.22 -7.60 -2.71
N ILE A 525 -14.65 -8.63 -3.45
CA ILE A 525 -15.58 -8.48 -4.59
C ILE A 525 -16.92 -7.89 -4.15
N SER A 526 -17.39 -8.28 -2.96
CA SER A 526 -18.65 -7.85 -2.40
C SER A 526 -18.69 -6.33 -2.16
N ARG A 527 -17.59 -5.77 -1.67
CA ARG A 527 -17.44 -4.37 -1.19
C ARG A 527 -16.95 -3.41 -2.27
N ASP A 528 -15.91 -3.83 -2.98
CA ASP A 528 -15.08 -2.93 -3.78
C ASP A 528 -15.64 -2.66 -5.18
N TYR A 529 -16.43 -3.58 -5.72
CA TYR A 529 -17.05 -3.41 -7.04
C TYR A 529 -18.48 -2.88 -6.91
N PRO A 530 -18.81 -1.72 -7.53
CA PRO A 530 -20.15 -1.12 -7.45
C PRO A 530 -21.25 -2.02 -8.02
N ASN A 531 -22.38 -2.08 -7.32
CA ASN A 531 -23.58 -2.77 -7.78
C ASN A 531 -24.27 -1.98 -8.90
N VAL A 532 -24.91 -2.68 -9.83
CA VAL A 532 -25.75 -2.07 -10.86
C VAL A 532 -27.23 -2.24 -10.46
N PRO A 533 -28.02 -1.16 -10.32
CA PRO A 533 -29.44 -1.24 -9.97
C PRO A 533 -30.26 -1.91 -11.08
N LYS A 534 -31.24 -2.75 -10.72
CA LYS A 534 -32.16 -3.43 -11.67
C LYS A 534 -32.88 -2.47 -12.64
N SER A 535 -33.13 -1.22 -12.24
CA SER A 535 -33.76 -0.19 -13.09
C SER A 535 -32.88 0.27 -14.26
N GLU A 536 -31.56 0.26 -14.11
CA GLU A 536 -30.61 0.64 -15.16
C GLU A 536 -30.57 -0.41 -16.30
N PHE A 537 -30.98 -1.65 -15.99
CA PHE A 537 -31.06 -2.74 -16.96
C PHE A 537 -32.21 -2.56 -17.97
N ILE A 538 -33.26 -1.83 -17.61
CA ILE A 538 -34.50 -1.72 -18.40
C ILE A 538 -34.46 -0.50 -19.35
N SER A 539 -33.75 0.57 -18.95
CA SER A 539 -33.60 1.80 -19.73
C SER A 539 -32.65 1.65 -20.93
N THR A 540 -31.78 0.64 -20.91
CA THR A 540 -30.90 0.30 -22.03
C THR A 540 -31.52 -0.85 -22.81
N THR A 541 -32.38 -0.54 -23.79
CA THR A 541 -33.13 -1.46 -24.67
C THR A 541 -32.27 -2.40 -25.54
N SER A 542 -31.05 -2.70 -25.13
CA SER A 542 -30.13 -3.61 -25.80
C SER A 542 -29.03 -4.08 -24.85
N ILE A 543 -29.35 -4.54 -23.63
CA ILE A 543 -28.48 -5.52 -22.96
C ILE A 543 -28.63 -6.84 -23.73
N ARG A 544 -28.03 -6.91 -24.92
CA ARG A 544 -27.61 -8.19 -25.44
C ARG A 544 -26.52 -8.66 -24.49
N GLN A 545 -26.75 -9.80 -23.84
CA GLN A 545 -25.76 -10.54 -23.04
C GLN A 545 -24.36 -10.46 -23.64
N PHE A 546 -23.50 -9.56 -23.16
CA PHE A 546 -22.08 -9.51 -23.52
C PHE A 546 -21.41 -8.78 -22.35
N GLU A 547 -20.65 -9.37 -21.43
CA GLU A 547 -19.96 -10.67 -21.37
C GLU A 547 -19.96 -11.14 -19.91
N THR A 548 -21.08 -11.63 -19.39
CA THR A 548 -21.06 -12.39 -18.14
C THR A 548 -20.56 -13.78 -18.47
N LEU A 549 -19.24 -13.91 -18.66
CA LEU A 549 -18.61 -15.23 -18.59
C LEU A 549 -19.03 -15.84 -17.25
N PRO A 550 -19.70 -17.01 -17.25
CA PRO A 550 -20.16 -17.62 -16.01
C PRO A 550 -18.95 -17.83 -15.11
N ASN A 551 -19.05 -17.39 -13.86
CA ASN A 551 -17.98 -17.44 -12.85
C ASN A 551 -16.73 -16.59 -13.15
N TYR A 552 -16.81 -15.60 -14.04
CA TYR A 552 -15.73 -14.62 -14.21
C TYR A 552 -15.68 -13.65 -13.02
N LEU A 553 -14.49 -13.48 -12.46
CA LEU A 553 -14.18 -12.50 -11.43
C LEU A 553 -13.15 -11.50 -11.99
N PRO A 554 -13.36 -10.18 -11.84
CA PRO A 554 -12.40 -9.18 -12.31
C PRO A 554 -11.09 -9.21 -11.51
N PRO A 555 -9.97 -8.74 -12.10
CA PRO A 555 -8.67 -8.81 -11.44
C PRO A 555 -8.58 -7.93 -10.19
N LEU A 556 -7.79 -8.37 -9.21
CA LEU A 556 -7.29 -7.51 -8.14
C LEU A 556 -6.18 -6.61 -8.71
N ILE A 557 -6.21 -5.31 -8.39
CA ILE A 557 -5.20 -4.37 -8.89
C ILE A 557 -4.24 -4.01 -7.74
N ILE A 558 -2.96 -4.30 -7.92
CA ILE A 558 -1.87 -3.84 -7.07
C ILE A 558 -1.33 -2.56 -7.72
N TYR A 559 -1.71 -1.42 -7.17
CA TYR A 559 -1.36 -0.10 -7.68
C TYR A 559 -0.14 0.45 -6.94
N THR A 560 0.87 0.83 -7.71
CA THR A 560 2.10 1.47 -7.21
C THR A 560 2.30 2.79 -7.94
N ALA A 561 2.54 3.87 -7.18
CA ALA A 561 2.78 5.18 -7.74
C ALA A 561 4.27 5.56 -7.61
N ASN A 562 4.80 6.19 -8.66
CA ASN A 562 6.10 6.82 -8.64
C ASN A 562 6.12 7.92 -7.55
N HIS A 563 7.09 7.83 -6.66
CA HIS A 563 7.36 8.81 -5.63
C HIS A 563 8.85 8.74 -5.26
N ASP A 564 9.33 9.72 -4.53
CA ASP A 564 10.72 9.74 -4.07
C ASP A 564 10.90 8.72 -2.96
N TYR A 565 11.56 7.61 -3.31
CA TYR A 565 11.93 6.55 -2.38
C TYR A 565 13.44 6.58 -2.12
N SER A 566 14.25 6.41 -3.17
CA SER A 566 15.72 6.45 -3.10
C SER A 566 16.35 7.53 -3.96
N PHE A 567 15.59 8.14 -4.87
CA PHE A 567 16.06 9.22 -5.73
C PHE A 567 14.92 10.18 -6.06
N LEU A 568 15.27 11.45 -6.31
CA LEU A 568 14.32 12.47 -6.72
C LEU A 568 13.80 12.18 -8.14
N SER A 569 12.57 11.69 -8.23
CA SER A 569 11.95 11.17 -9.46
C SER A 569 10.88 12.10 -10.04
N ASN A 570 10.71 13.32 -9.48
CA ASN A 570 9.76 14.35 -9.89
C ASN A 570 10.11 15.08 -11.20
N MET A 571 10.62 14.34 -12.18
CA MET A 571 11.08 14.88 -13.47
C MET A 571 9.90 15.23 -14.37
N SER A 572 10.01 16.28 -15.18
CA SER A 572 8.98 16.65 -16.17
C SER A 572 8.82 15.57 -17.23
N THR A 573 7.59 15.35 -17.70
CA THR A 573 7.31 14.47 -18.85
C THR A 573 8.05 14.91 -20.12
N PHE A 574 8.32 16.22 -20.25
CA PHE A 574 8.97 16.83 -21.42
C PHE A 574 10.49 17.00 -21.28
N LYS A 575 11.09 16.51 -20.19
CA LYS A 575 12.56 16.47 -20.08
C LYS A 575 13.10 15.49 -21.11
N ALA A 576 13.94 16.00 -22.02
CA ALA A 576 14.47 15.29 -23.18
C ALA A 576 15.89 14.75 -22.96
N THR A 577 16.64 15.31 -21.99
CA THR A 577 18.01 14.89 -21.65
C THR A 577 18.14 14.45 -20.20
N TYR A 578 18.94 13.39 -19.97
CA TYR A 578 19.21 12.83 -18.65
C TYR A 578 20.68 12.47 -18.51
N ASN A 579 21.27 12.84 -17.39
CA ASN A 579 22.63 12.41 -17.05
C ASN A 579 22.65 10.97 -16.52
N GLN A 580 23.84 10.36 -16.52
CA GLN A 580 23.99 8.95 -16.12
C GLN A 580 23.51 8.68 -14.67
N LEU A 581 23.76 9.62 -13.76
CA LEU A 581 23.35 9.52 -12.35
C LEU A 581 21.83 9.60 -12.21
N GLU A 582 21.17 10.45 -12.99
CA GLU A 582 19.72 10.57 -13.02
C GLU A 582 19.09 9.29 -13.56
N VAL A 583 19.61 8.74 -14.65
CA VAL A 583 19.10 7.47 -15.22
C VAL A 583 19.22 6.35 -14.18
N VAL A 584 20.41 6.14 -13.62
CA VAL A 584 20.64 5.08 -12.62
C VAL A 584 19.81 5.33 -11.35
N GLY A 585 19.77 6.58 -10.87
CA GLY A 585 19.00 6.97 -9.69
C GLY A 585 17.50 6.71 -9.86
N MET A 586 16.92 7.05 -11.01
CA MET A 586 15.50 6.82 -11.31
C MET A 586 15.17 5.33 -11.46
N VAL A 587 16.04 4.55 -12.11
CA VAL A 587 15.85 3.10 -12.22
C VAL A 587 15.92 2.45 -10.84
N ASN A 588 16.89 2.83 -10.00
CA ASN A 588 16.98 2.34 -8.62
C ASN A 588 15.77 2.76 -7.77
N ASN A 589 15.25 3.98 -7.98
CA ASN A 589 14.01 4.42 -7.34
C ASN A 589 12.82 3.54 -7.73
N GLY A 590 12.67 3.24 -9.03
CA GLY A 590 11.63 2.32 -9.50
C GLY A 590 11.74 0.92 -8.89
N TYR A 591 12.96 0.40 -8.73
CA TYR A 591 13.21 -0.88 -8.06
C TYR A 591 12.77 -0.86 -6.59
N ASN A 592 13.13 0.20 -5.85
CA ASN A 592 12.79 0.33 -4.43
C ASN A 592 11.29 0.60 -4.21
N VAL A 593 10.65 1.36 -5.10
CA VAL A 593 9.18 1.54 -5.11
C VAL A 593 8.48 0.21 -5.33
N ALA A 594 8.98 -0.61 -6.26
CA ALA A 594 8.40 -1.91 -6.56
C ALA A 594 8.48 -2.88 -5.37
N THR A 595 9.63 -2.90 -4.68
CA THR A 595 9.93 -3.83 -3.56
C THR A 595 9.53 -3.30 -2.19
N GLY A 596 9.07 -2.05 -2.09
CA GLY A 596 8.82 -1.38 -0.82
C GLY A 596 10.07 -1.28 0.05
N GLY A 597 11.24 -1.11 -0.56
CA GLY A 597 12.54 -1.14 0.12
C GLY A 597 12.87 -2.51 0.71
N ASN A 598 12.51 -3.58 0.00
CA ASN A 598 12.69 -4.97 0.42
C ASN A 598 11.94 -5.34 1.72
N SER A 599 10.81 -4.69 2.00
CA SER A 599 9.96 -5.01 3.16
C SER A 599 9.37 -6.42 3.04
N THR A 600 9.68 -7.28 4.00
CA THR A 600 9.17 -8.66 4.06
C THR A 600 7.65 -8.71 4.18
N GLU A 601 7.05 -7.80 4.96
CA GLU A 601 5.61 -7.68 5.15
C GLU A 601 4.91 -7.37 3.82
N TYR A 602 5.35 -6.33 3.12
CA TYR A 602 4.75 -5.96 1.84
C TYR A 602 4.87 -7.08 0.80
N LEU A 603 6.05 -7.72 0.72
CA LEU A 603 6.28 -8.83 -0.20
C LEU A 603 5.35 -10.02 0.12
N SER A 604 5.11 -10.32 1.40
CA SER A 604 4.17 -11.35 1.82
C SER A 604 2.72 -11.02 1.45
N CYS A 605 2.29 -9.76 1.62
CA CYS A 605 0.94 -9.34 1.22
C CYS A 605 0.76 -9.35 -0.31
N VAL A 606 1.80 -9.06 -1.08
CA VAL A 606 1.77 -9.24 -2.55
C VAL A 606 1.55 -10.70 -2.93
N ALA A 607 2.23 -11.64 -2.26
CA ALA A 607 2.00 -13.08 -2.47
C ALA A 607 0.55 -13.48 -2.15
N CYS A 608 -0.01 -13.00 -1.04
CA CYS A 608 -1.42 -13.22 -0.69
C CYS A 608 -2.39 -12.62 -1.74
N ALA A 609 -2.08 -11.43 -2.26
CA ALA A 609 -2.89 -10.77 -3.29
C ALA A 609 -2.90 -11.55 -4.61
N ILE A 610 -1.76 -12.13 -5.02
CA ILE A 610 -1.64 -12.99 -6.22
C ILE A 610 -2.62 -14.16 -6.18
N VAL A 611 -2.78 -14.79 -5.02
CA VAL A 611 -3.63 -15.98 -4.87
C VAL A 611 -5.08 -15.66 -4.52
N LYS A 612 -5.40 -14.43 -4.11
CA LYS A 612 -6.74 -14.03 -3.63
C LYS A 612 -7.84 -14.36 -4.64
N ARG A 613 -7.65 -14.09 -5.93
CA ARG A 613 -8.67 -14.38 -6.95
C ARG A 613 -8.89 -15.85 -7.22
N SER A 614 -7.83 -16.65 -7.11
CA SER A 614 -8.00 -18.09 -7.20
C SER A 614 -8.71 -18.64 -5.97
N SER A 615 -8.40 -18.11 -4.78
CA SER A 615 -9.13 -18.37 -3.53
C SER A 615 -10.61 -18.05 -3.65
N ASP A 616 -10.97 -16.88 -4.21
CA ASP A 616 -12.37 -16.50 -4.42
C ASP A 616 -13.12 -17.46 -5.35
N ARG A 617 -12.45 -18.01 -6.37
CA ARG A 617 -13.06 -18.96 -7.32
C ARG A 617 -13.23 -20.36 -6.75
N LEU A 618 -12.18 -20.85 -6.09
CA LEU A 618 -12.11 -22.21 -5.58
C LEU A 618 -12.68 -22.35 -4.15
N ASN A 619 -13.02 -21.21 -3.53
CA ASN A 619 -13.56 -21.12 -2.17
C ASN A 619 -12.67 -21.81 -1.11
N TYR A 620 -11.34 -21.70 -1.26
CA TYR A 620 -10.38 -22.18 -0.26
C TYR A 620 -9.89 -21.04 0.63
N SER A 621 -9.58 -21.36 1.89
CA SER A 621 -9.08 -20.39 2.88
C SER A 621 -7.60 -20.04 2.65
N LEU A 622 -7.27 -18.75 2.63
CA LEU A 622 -5.89 -18.28 2.63
C LEU A 622 -5.21 -18.56 4.00
N PRO A 623 -3.87 -18.67 4.05
CA PRO A 623 -3.14 -18.76 5.31
C PRO A 623 -3.47 -17.64 6.29
N ALA A 624 -3.39 -17.91 7.59
CA ALA A 624 -3.76 -16.95 8.63
C ALA A 624 -2.96 -15.63 8.55
N TYR A 625 -1.68 -15.67 8.20
CA TYR A 625 -0.89 -14.44 8.05
C TYR A 625 -1.34 -13.57 6.85
N CYS A 626 -2.03 -14.14 5.86
CA CYS A 626 -2.69 -13.34 4.82
C CYS A 626 -3.88 -12.56 5.39
N LEU A 627 -4.45 -12.99 6.53
CA LEU A 627 -5.46 -12.24 7.28
C LEU A 627 -4.85 -11.12 8.12
N ASP A 628 -3.58 -11.22 8.52
CA ASP A 628 -2.87 -10.17 9.24
C ASP A 628 -2.67 -8.92 8.36
N CYS A 629 -2.54 -9.08 7.03
CA CYS A 629 -2.64 -7.98 6.07
C CYS A 629 -3.99 -7.22 6.14
N PHE A 630 -4.98 -7.70 6.91
CA PHE A 630 -6.30 -7.10 7.12
C PHE A 630 -6.63 -6.79 8.61
N MET A 631 -5.73 -7.04 9.58
CA MET A 631 -5.95 -6.76 11.01
C MET A 631 -5.68 -5.29 11.35
N LEU A 632 -6.40 -4.73 12.34
CA LEU A 632 -6.20 -3.36 12.81
C LEU A 632 -5.44 -3.32 14.13
N ASP A 633 -4.22 -2.78 14.11
CA ASP A 633 -3.45 -2.47 15.30
C ASP A 633 -2.70 -1.14 15.08
N PHE A 634 -3.14 -0.07 15.75
CA PHE A 634 -2.67 1.28 15.45
C PHE A 634 -1.25 1.55 15.95
N ALA A 635 -0.94 1.15 17.19
CA ALA A 635 0.33 1.44 17.85
C ALA A 635 0.89 0.23 18.63
N GLY A 636 0.43 -0.99 18.35
CA GLY A 636 1.03 -2.21 18.86
C GLY A 636 0.39 -2.76 20.13
N GLY A 637 -0.94 -2.80 20.19
CA GLY A 637 -1.65 -3.49 21.26
C GLY A 637 -1.28 -4.97 21.35
N ASN A 638 -1.19 -5.65 20.20
CA ASN A 638 -0.83 -7.08 20.17
C ASN A 638 0.69 -7.27 20.21
N CYS A 639 1.44 -6.58 19.36
CA CYS A 639 2.87 -6.83 19.21
C CYS A 639 3.73 -6.37 20.39
N ILE A 640 3.23 -5.44 21.22
CA ILE A 640 3.94 -4.98 22.43
C ILE A 640 3.28 -5.54 23.68
N HIS A 641 2.02 -5.19 23.93
CA HIS A 641 1.41 -5.43 25.24
C HIS A 641 0.97 -6.88 25.44
N VAL A 642 0.33 -7.49 24.44
CA VAL A 642 -0.01 -8.92 24.50
C VAL A 642 1.28 -9.76 24.50
N VAL A 643 2.26 -9.44 23.66
CA VAL A 643 3.55 -10.15 23.63
C VAL A 643 4.29 -10.05 24.98
N SER A 644 4.46 -8.85 25.54
CA SER A 644 5.17 -8.68 26.81
C SER A 644 4.41 -9.30 27.97
N GLY A 645 3.08 -9.17 28.00
CA GLY A 645 2.23 -9.76 29.03
C GLY A 645 2.27 -11.29 29.03
N PHE A 646 2.13 -11.94 27.88
CA PHE A 646 2.18 -13.41 27.81
C PHE A 646 3.60 -13.97 27.99
N THR A 647 4.62 -13.20 27.66
CA THR A 647 6.01 -13.54 28.01
C THR A 647 6.22 -13.47 29.52
N ALA A 648 5.69 -12.44 30.18
CA ALA A 648 5.68 -12.34 31.64
C ALA A 648 4.90 -13.49 32.29
N LEU A 649 3.77 -13.90 31.72
CA LEU A 649 3.03 -15.08 32.17
C LEU A 649 3.85 -16.38 32.03
N ALA A 650 4.52 -16.57 30.89
CA ALA A 650 5.39 -17.72 30.67
C ALA A 650 6.56 -17.75 31.66
N TYR A 651 7.16 -16.60 31.93
CA TYR A 651 8.22 -16.43 32.92
C TYR A 651 7.74 -16.76 34.33
N SER A 652 6.62 -16.16 34.75
CA SER A 652 5.94 -16.47 36.01
C SER A 652 5.63 -17.96 36.16
N TYR A 653 5.11 -18.60 35.11
CA TYR A 653 4.80 -20.02 35.10
C TYR A 653 6.06 -20.89 35.23
N TYR A 654 7.15 -20.52 34.54
CA TYR A 654 8.41 -21.24 34.59
C TYR A 654 9.07 -21.20 35.98
N LEU A 655 9.02 -20.03 36.65
CA LEU A 655 9.63 -19.85 37.98
C LEU A 655 8.92 -20.59 39.12
N GLY A 656 7.63 -20.91 38.94
CA GLY A 656 6.82 -21.64 39.92
C GLY A 656 6.20 -20.78 41.03
N PRO A 657 5.35 -21.38 41.87
CA PRO A 657 4.55 -20.66 42.88
C PRO A 657 5.40 -20.14 44.05
N ARG A 658 4.99 -18.98 44.62
CA ARG A 658 5.62 -18.36 45.81
C ARG A 658 4.83 -18.65 47.10
N ASN A 659 5.48 -18.42 48.25
CA ASN A 659 4.86 -18.55 49.56
C ASN A 659 3.75 -17.50 49.73
N THR A 660 2.52 -17.96 49.96
CA THR A 660 1.31 -17.12 50.01
C THR A 660 1.34 -16.09 51.15
N LYS A 661 2.05 -16.36 52.24
CA LYS A 661 2.17 -15.42 53.38
C LYS A 661 2.96 -14.15 53.04
N LEU A 662 3.90 -14.22 52.09
CA LEU A 662 4.65 -13.05 51.63
C LEU A 662 3.87 -12.20 50.61
N LEU A 663 2.96 -12.82 49.85
CA LEU A 663 2.11 -12.15 48.86
C LEU A 663 1.18 -11.11 49.51
N HIS A 664 0.68 -11.42 50.72
CA HIS A 664 -0.21 -10.51 51.49
C HIS A 664 0.51 -9.29 52.09
N ASN A 665 1.85 -9.29 52.13
CA ASN A 665 2.67 -8.22 52.70
C ASN A 665 3.42 -7.41 51.62
N TYR A 666 3.02 -7.53 50.35
CA TYR A 666 3.69 -6.83 49.24
C TYR A 666 3.61 -5.31 49.43
N ARG A 667 4.77 -4.66 49.61
CA ARG A 667 4.92 -3.21 49.77
C ARG A 667 5.51 -2.64 48.48
N SER A 668 5.03 -1.46 48.04
CA SER A 668 5.72 -0.66 47.04
C SER A 668 7.13 -0.30 47.54
N SER A 669 8.18 -0.58 46.77
CA SER A 669 9.55 -0.25 47.18
C SER A 669 9.76 1.26 47.35
N ASN A 670 9.18 2.08 46.46
CA ASN A 670 9.23 3.53 46.54
C ASN A 670 8.07 4.21 45.77
N ASN A 671 7.17 4.88 46.50
CA ASN A 671 6.01 5.57 45.91
C ASN A 671 6.40 6.76 45.01
N SER A 672 7.50 7.45 45.32
CA SER A 672 7.97 8.59 44.54
C SER A 672 8.48 8.17 43.16
N ASN A 673 9.25 7.07 43.10
CA ASN A 673 9.76 6.53 41.84
C ASN A 673 8.62 6.06 40.91
N MET A 674 7.56 5.47 41.48
CA MET A 674 6.39 5.07 40.73
C MET A 674 5.68 6.26 40.07
N ILE A 675 5.49 7.37 40.80
CA ILE A 675 4.85 8.58 40.26
C ILE A 675 5.73 9.23 39.18
N ILE A 676 7.04 9.34 39.40
CA ILE A 676 7.99 9.85 38.41
C ILE A 676 7.97 8.97 37.16
N GLY A 677 8.00 7.65 37.34
CA GLY A 677 7.90 6.66 36.27
C GLY A 677 6.60 6.81 35.49
N MET A 678 5.46 6.92 36.17
CA MET A 678 4.16 7.17 35.53
C MET A 678 4.20 8.45 34.68
N CYS A 679 4.75 9.56 35.18
CA CYS A 679 4.85 10.81 34.43
C CYS A 679 5.69 10.67 33.15
N PHE A 680 6.85 10.01 33.22
CA PHE A 680 7.68 9.75 32.03
C PHE A 680 6.98 8.81 31.04
N ILE A 681 6.32 7.78 31.56
CA ILE A 681 5.57 6.83 30.75
C ILE A 681 4.42 7.55 30.03
N VAL A 682 3.58 8.32 30.72
CA VAL A 682 2.48 9.10 30.12
C VAL A 682 3.00 10.06 29.04
N TYR A 683 4.08 10.80 29.33
CA TYR A 683 4.69 11.72 28.37
C TYR A 683 5.21 10.99 27.13
N GLY A 684 5.97 9.91 27.34
CA GLY A 684 6.47 9.06 26.26
C GLY A 684 5.35 8.40 25.46
N TRP A 685 4.27 7.97 26.12
CA TRP A 685 3.15 7.27 25.51
C TRP A 685 2.36 8.17 24.54
N CYS A 686 2.23 9.45 24.88
CA CYS A 686 1.67 10.44 23.97
C CYS A 686 2.48 10.49 22.67
N GLY A 687 3.82 10.55 22.74
CA GLY A 687 4.69 10.49 21.57
C GLY A 687 4.66 9.14 20.84
N PHE A 688 4.54 8.05 21.60
CA PHE A 688 4.48 6.69 21.09
C PHE A 688 3.25 6.45 20.21
N ILE A 689 2.03 6.74 20.71
CA ILE A 689 0.80 6.53 19.94
C ILE A 689 0.66 7.57 18.83
N THR A 690 0.91 8.85 19.12
CA THR A 690 0.79 9.89 18.09
C THR A 690 1.84 9.75 16.98
N GLY A 691 3.03 9.24 17.30
CA GLY A 691 4.10 8.97 16.34
C GLY A 691 3.73 7.91 15.29
N CYS A 692 2.85 6.97 15.65
CA CYS A 692 2.35 5.94 14.72
C CYS A 692 1.43 6.51 13.61
N ASP A 693 0.99 7.76 13.72
CA ASP A 693 0.29 8.48 12.64
C ASP A 693 1.24 8.85 11.48
N TYR A 694 2.57 8.88 11.73
CA TYR A 694 3.63 9.30 10.79
C TYR A 694 3.40 10.67 10.13
N LYS A 695 2.49 11.47 10.68
CA LYS A 695 2.03 12.76 10.17
C LYS A 695 1.75 13.69 11.33
N PHE A 696 2.03 14.98 11.13
CA PHE A 696 1.64 16.02 12.07
C PHE A 696 0.39 16.72 11.52
N SER A 697 -0.77 16.40 12.09
CA SER A 697 -2.09 16.89 11.65
C SER A 697 -3.00 17.23 12.83
N THR A 698 -4.19 17.76 12.56
CA THR A 698 -5.21 17.97 13.61
C THR A 698 -5.63 16.67 14.29
N ILE A 699 -5.55 15.53 13.59
CA ILE A 699 -5.85 14.21 14.15
C ILE A 699 -4.82 13.81 15.21
N THR A 700 -3.55 14.19 15.02
CA THR A 700 -2.47 13.97 16.00
C THR A 700 -2.81 14.56 17.36
N PHE A 701 -3.38 15.77 17.39
CA PHE A 701 -3.85 16.40 18.63
C PHE A 701 -5.03 15.64 19.26
N TYR A 702 -5.97 15.16 18.45
CA TYR A 702 -7.09 14.35 18.94
C TYR A 702 -6.64 13.01 19.54
N ILE A 703 -5.67 12.34 18.90
CA ILE A 703 -5.05 11.11 19.42
C ILE A 703 -4.38 11.39 20.77
N MET A 704 -3.62 12.48 20.88
CA MET A 704 -2.95 12.86 22.14
C MET A 704 -3.96 13.12 23.26
N THR A 705 -5.00 13.92 22.98
CA THR A 705 -6.05 14.21 23.97
C THR A 705 -6.81 12.95 24.39
N ASN A 706 -7.14 12.06 23.45
CA ASN A 706 -7.82 10.81 23.76
C ASN A 706 -6.95 9.83 24.55
N THR A 707 -5.65 9.80 24.29
CA THR A 707 -4.69 9.00 25.07
C THR A 707 -4.72 9.43 26.54
N LEU A 708 -4.64 10.73 26.79
CA LEU A 708 -4.71 11.29 28.14
C LEU A 708 -6.08 11.08 28.80
N LEU A 709 -7.16 11.19 28.03
CA LEU A 709 -8.52 11.02 28.54
C LEU A 709 -8.81 9.55 28.94
N SER A 710 -8.31 8.59 28.16
CA SER A 710 -8.36 7.17 28.50
C SER A 710 -7.54 6.87 29.77
N ALA A 711 -6.31 7.40 29.85
CA ALA A 711 -5.44 7.24 31.00
C ALA A 711 -6.07 7.80 32.30
N ALA A 712 -6.59 9.03 32.24
CA ALA A 712 -7.21 9.68 33.40
C ALA A 712 -8.48 8.95 33.86
N SER A 713 -9.35 8.55 32.93
CA SER A 713 -10.59 7.82 33.27
C SER A 713 -10.31 6.45 33.88
N ALA A 714 -9.30 5.73 33.40
CA ALA A 714 -8.87 4.45 33.99
C ALA A 714 -8.28 4.63 35.40
N GLY A 715 -7.45 5.64 35.61
CA GLY A 715 -6.90 5.97 36.93
C GLY A 715 -7.98 6.27 37.97
N VAL A 716 -9.00 7.04 37.58
CA VAL A 716 -10.16 7.34 38.45
C VAL A 716 -10.96 6.08 38.78
N VAL A 717 -11.24 5.23 37.78
CA VAL A 717 -12.05 4.02 37.96
C VAL A 717 -11.34 3.00 38.83
N TRP A 718 -10.05 2.75 38.61
CA TRP A 718 -9.28 1.86 39.46
C TRP A 718 -9.25 2.37 40.91
N CYS A 719 -8.93 3.65 41.10
CA CYS A 719 -8.90 4.26 42.43
C CYS A 719 -10.27 4.21 43.12
N ALA A 720 -11.37 4.38 42.37
CA ALA A 720 -12.72 4.25 42.90
C ALA A 720 -13.02 2.81 43.36
N ILE A 721 -12.67 1.79 42.56
CA ILE A 721 -12.86 0.38 42.93
C ILE A 721 -12.12 0.08 44.24
N ASP A 722 -10.85 0.48 44.33
CA ASP A 722 -10.05 0.24 45.54
C ASP A 722 -10.59 1.03 46.73
N TYR A 723 -11.06 2.27 46.54
CA TYR A 723 -11.70 3.07 47.59
C TYR A 723 -12.99 2.44 48.14
N TYR A 724 -13.74 1.70 47.31
CA TYR A 724 -14.93 0.98 47.78
C TYR A 724 -14.57 -0.32 48.53
N ASN A 725 -13.49 -0.99 48.12
CA ASN A 725 -13.01 -2.24 48.74
C ASN A 725 -12.16 -2.00 50.01
N SER A 726 -11.89 -0.75 50.34
CA SER A 726 -10.94 -0.22 51.32
C SER A 726 -11.39 -0.19 52.78
N ALA A 727 -12.55 -0.74 53.15
CA ALA A 727 -13.18 -0.45 54.43
C ALA A 727 -12.46 -1.09 55.64
N THR A 728 -11.79 -0.27 56.47
CA THR A 728 -11.25 -0.70 57.77
C THR A 728 -12.19 -0.32 58.93
N PRO A 729 -12.46 -1.20 59.90
CA PRO A 729 -13.21 -0.87 61.11
C PRO A 729 -12.32 -0.03 62.06
N LEU A 730 -12.83 1.10 62.56
CA LEU A 730 -12.11 1.88 63.57
C LEU A 730 -12.15 1.13 64.92
N GLU A 731 -11.00 0.68 65.40
CA GLU A 731 -10.84 0.24 66.80
C GLU A 731 -11.16 1.42 67.74
N GLY A 732 -11.95 1.15 68.78
CA GLY A 732 -12.35 2.16 69.75
C GLY A 732 -11.15 2.71 70.50
N GLU A 733 -11.05 4.04 70.58
CA GLU A 733 -10.02 4.76 71.35
C GLU A 733 -9.90 4.16 72.77
N GLU A 734 -8.77 3.49 73.04
CA GLU A 734 -8.34 3.29 74.42
C GLU A 734 -8.08 4.67 75.02
N MET A 735 -8.91 5.00 76.00
CA MET A 735 -8.88 6.19 76.82
C MET A 735 -7.51 6.34 77.52
N SER A 736 -6.57 7.03 76.86
CA SER A 736 -5.36 7.55 77.50
C SER A 736 -5.76 8.53 78.60
N ARG A 737 -5.53 8.13 79.85
CA ARG A 737 -5.62 9.00 81.02
C ARG A 737 -4.48 10.00 80.95
N ASP A 738 -4.78 11.21 80.49
CA ASP A 738 -3.91 12.35 80.76
C ASP A 738 -4.05 12.72 82.24
N ILE A 739 -2.96 12.54 82.98
CA ILE A 739 -2.76 13.04 84.33
C ILE A 739 -2.45 14.54 84.19
N GLU A 740 -3.46 15.39 84.28
CA GLU A 740 -3.26 16.81 84.59
C GLU A 740 -3.26 16.99 86.11
N LEU A 741 -2.10 17.40 86.64
CA LEU A 741 -1.96 17.95 87.98
C LEU A 741 -2.65 19.31 88.03
N GLU A 742 -3.82 19.39 88.63
CA GLU A 742 -4.31 20.63 89.23
C GLU A 742 -4.82 20.42 90.65
N THR A 743 -4.63 21.48 91.41
CA THR A 743 -4.59 21.62 92.87
C THR A 743 -5.86 21.21 93.61
N LEU A 744 -5.64 20.61 94.79
CA LEU A 744 -6.64 20.34 95.83
C LEU A 744 -7.40 21.60 96.27
N GLU A 745 -8.74 21.54 96.27
CA GLU A 745 -9.60 22.05 97.35
C GLU A 745 -10.85 21.16 97.48
N PRO A 746 -11.30 20.79 98.69
CA PRO A 746 -12.52 20.03 98.90
C PRO A 746 -13.67 20.96 99.32
N GLU A 747 -14.87 20.81 98.74
CA GLU A 747 -16.13 20.95 99.50
C GLU A 747 -17.43 20.64 98.71
N ASN A 748 -18.32 19.93 99.42
CA ASN A 748 -19.80 20.00 99.44
C ASN A 748 -20.69 19.38 98.34
N ILE A 749 -21.14 18.15 98.64
CA ILE A 749 -22.54 17.69 98.82
C ILE A 749 -23.68 18.58 98.26
N THR A 750 -24.51 18.07 97.34
CA THR A 750 -25.98 17.80 97.48
C THR A 750 -26.78 17.76 96.15
N THR A 751 -27.62 16.70 96.06
CA THR A 751 -29.01 16.62 95.54
C THR A 751 -29.38 16.70 94.03
N SER A 752 -29.93 15.55 93.57
CA SER A 752 -31.16 15.32 92.77
C SER A 752 -31.35 16.03 91.42
N THR A 753 -31.64 15.33 90.33
CA THR A 753 -33.01 14.86 90.03
C THR A 753 -33.07 13.86 88.86
N ASN A 754 -34.08 12.98 88.92
CA ASN A 754 -34.45 11.90 88.01
C ASN A 754 -34.59 12.26 86.51
N ARG A 755 -34.18 11.35 85.61
CA ARG A 755 -34.97 10.99 84.42
C ARG A 755 -34.62 9.62 83.84
N SER A 756 -35.65 8.77 83.85
CA SER A 756 -35.99 7.62 82.99
C SER A 756 -34.90 6.90 82.18
N LEU A 757 -34.84 5.58 82.40
CA LEU A 757 -34.40 4.55 81.46
C LEU A 757 -34.99 4.81 80.06
N ASP A 758 -34.12 4.91 79.04
CA ASP A 758 -34.49 4.79 77.64
C ASP A 758 -33.50 3.84 76.95
N THR A 759 -34.02 2.72 76.47
CA THR A 759 -33.32 1.77 75.62
C THR A 759 -33.25 2.33 74.20
N THR A 760 -32.11 2.84 73.74
CA THR A 760 -31.87 3.00 72.29
C THR A 760 -30.40 2.83 71.86
N LYS A 761 -30.23 1.88 70.92
CA LYS A 761 -29.24 1.82 69.83
C LYS A 761 -27.75 1.67 70.18
N GLN A 762 -27.27 0.43 70.07
CA GLN A 762 -25.89 0.15 69.65
C GLN A 762 -25.60 0.96 68.36
N LYS A 763 -24.57 1.81 68.40
CA LYS A 763 -24.00 2.49 67.23
C LYS A 763 -23.24 1.46 66.39
N GLU A 764 -23.50 1.41 65.08
CA GLU A 764 -22.64 0.70 64.12
C GLU A 764 -21.20 1.25 64.17
N PRO A 765 -20.18 0.39 63.99
CA PRO A 765 -18.78 0.84 63.93
C PRO A 765 -18.56 1.74 62.71
N ARG A 766 -17.91 2.88 62.92
CA ARG A 766 -17.53 3.80 61.83
C ARG A 766 -16.37 3.17 61.04
N GLN A 767 -16.51 3.11 59.71
CA GLN A 767 -15.49 2.60 58.79
C GLN A 767 -14.65 3.74 58.18
N ARG A 768 -13.33 3.56 58.03
CA ARG A 768 -12.44 4.49 57.31
C ARG A 768 -12.18 3.96 55.90
N ARG A 769 -12.19 4.86 54.91
CA ARG A 769 -11.82 4.57 53.51
C ARG A 769 -10.64 5.44 53.09
N THR A 770 -9.74 4.93 52.27
CA THR A 770 -8.50 5.61 51.87
C THR A 770 -8.33 5.60 50.35
N LEU A 771 -7.76 6.68 49.81
CA LEU A 771 -7.39 6.78 48.40
C LEU A 771 -5.92 6.36 48.21
N SER A 772 -5.65 5.50 47.24
CA SER A 772 -4.32 4.95 46.97
C SER A 772 -3.69 5.56 45.71
N MET A 773 -2.46 6.07 45.85
CA MET A 773 -1.68 6.61 44.72
C MET A 773 -1.20 5.49 43.78
N ILE A 774 -0.97 4.29 44.31
CA ILE A 774 -0.56 3.10 43.53
C ILE A 774 -1.71 2.66 42.62
N SER A 775 -2.93 2.68 43.17
CA SER A 775 -4.16 2.35 42.45
C SER A 775 -4.42 3.32 41.30
N PHE A 776 -4.26 4.62 41.56
CA PHE A 776 -4.38 5.63 40.50
C PHE A 776 -3.32 5.45 39.41
N SER A 777 -2.05 5.26 39.81
CA SER A 777 -0.93 5.12 38.86
C SER A 777 -1.06 3.86 38.00
N SER A 778 -1.44 2.73 38.59
CA SER A 778 -1.66 1.46 37.87
C SER A 778 -2.86 1.55 36.92
N GLY A 779 -3.93 2.23 37.34
CA GLY A 779 -5.07 2.53 36.50
C GLY A 779 -4.71 3.40 35.29
N VAL A 780 -3.88 4.43 35.48
CA VAL A 780 -3.38 5.29 34.39
C VAL A 780 -2.66 4.45 33.33
N ILE A 781 -1.78 3.54 33.74
CA ILE A 781 -1.07 2.66 32.80
C ILE A 781 -2.04 1.74 32.05
N CYS A 782 -3.04 1.17 32.72
CA CYS A 782 -4.05 0.34 32.06
C CYS A 782 -4.85 1.12 31.02
N GLY A 783 -5.23 2.36 31.32
CA GLY A 783 -5.91 3.23 30.37
C GLY A 783 -5.08 3.55 29.13
N LEU A 784 -3.76 3.67 29.29
CA LEU A 784 -2.82 3.83 28.15
C LEU A 784 -2.73 2.55 27.30
N VAL A 785 -2.58 1.39 27.95
CA VAL A 785 -2.48 0.08 27.27
C VAL A 785 -3.75 -0.22 26.47
N VAL A 786 -4.93 -0.10 27.07
CA VAL A 786 -6.21 -0.40 26.40
C VAL A 786 -6.45 0.51 25.21
N PHE A 787 -6.01 1.76 25.27
CA PHE A 787 -6.16 2.72 24.17
C PHE A 787 -5.19 2.49 23.01
N THR A 788 -4.04 1.86 23.26
CA THR A 788 -2.93 1.70 22.30
C THR A 788 -3.34 1.08 20.95
N PRO A 789 -4.06 -0.05 20.87
CA PRO A 789 -4.51 -0.59 19.59
C PRO A 789 -5.54 0.31 18.88
N GLY A 790 -6.28 1.14 19.63
CA GLY A 790 -7.36 1.98 19.13
C GLY A 790 -6.92 3.31 18.56
N GLY A 791 -5.91 3.95 19.18
CA GLY A 791 -5.27 5.20 18.75
C GLY A 791 -6.06 6.05 17.74
N GLY A 792 -5.58 6.07 16.49
CA GLY A 792 -6.20 6.82 15.39
C GLY A 792 -7.55 6.29 14.90
N TYR A 793 -7.86 5.00 15.07
CA TYR A 793 -9.14 4.42 14.63
C TYR A 793 -10.34 4.92 15.44
N ILE A 794 -10.13 5.39 16.66
CA ILE A 794 -11.20 5.86 17.55
C ILE A 794 -11.11 7.36 17.86
N SER A 795 -10.12 8.05 17.30
CA SER A 795 -9.86 9.47 17.54
C SER A 795 -10.46 10.35 16.43
N SER A 796 -11.55 11.04 16.75
CA SER A 796 -12.17 12.07 15.90
C SER A 796 -12.70 13.23 16.74
N ASP A 797 -12.93 14.37 16.09
CA ASP A 797 -13.58 15.57 16.61
C ASP A 797 -14.90 15.33 17.37
N LYS A 798 -15.63 14.26 17.05
CA LYS A 798 -16.93 13.90 17.65
C LYS A 798 -16.90 12.65 18.53
N SER A 799 -15.74 12.00 18.66
CA SER A 799 -15.64 10.65 19.22
C SER A 799 -14.86 10.58 20.54
N PHE A 800 -14.63 11.71 21.22
CA PHE A 800 -13.89 11.74 22.50
C PHE A 800 -14.48 10.84 23.60
N TRP A 801 -15.80 10.59 23.57
CA TRP A 801 -16.44 9.71 24.55
C TRP A 801 -15.93 8.26 24.44
N LYS A 802 -15.45 7.82 23.27
CA LYS A 802 -14.95 6.44 23.07
C LYS A 802 -13.69 6.18 23.90
N SER A 803 -12.79 7.17 24.03
CA SER A 803 -11.57 7.01 24.83
C SER A 803 -11.87 6.92 26.33
N VAL A 804 -12.90 7.63 26.82
CA VAL A 804 -13.40 7.49 28.19
C VAL A 804 -13.92 6.08 28.45
N VAL A 805 -14.68 5.51 27.50
CA VAL A 805 -15.18 4.12 27.62
C VAL A 805 -14.03 3.12 27.66
N PHE A 806 -13.00 3.30 26.83
CA PHE A 806 -11.79 2.48 26.86
C PHE A 806 -11.10 2.56 28.22
N GLY A 807 -10.95 3.77 28.78
CA GLY A 807 -10.34 3.96 30.09
C GLY A 807 -11.17 3.34 31.21
N ILE A 808 -12.49 3.48 31.21
CA ILE A 808 -13.36 2.85 32.23
C ILE A 808 -13.24 1.32 32.20
N ILE A 809 -13.35 0.73 31.01
CA ILE A 809 -13.24 -0.72 30.86
C ILE A 809 -11.83 -1.18 31.22
N GLY A 810 -10.79 -0.43 30.82
CA GLY A 810 -9.40 -0.75 31.14
C GLY A 810 -9.08 -0.67 32.62
N GLY A 811 -9.55 0.36 33.32
CA GLY A 811 -9.36 0.49 34.77
C GLY A 811 -10.05 -0.63 35.55
N ALA A 812 -11.27 -1.01 35.15
CA ALA A 812 -12.01 -2.10 35.79
C ALA A 812 -11.39 -3.47 35.50
N THR A 813 -11.08 -3.76 34.23
CA THR A 813 -10.51 -5.05 33.83
C THR A 813 -9.10 -5.25 34.37
N GLY A 814 -8.26 -4.22 34.35
CA GLY A 814 -6.92 -4.27 34.94
C GLY A 814 -6.95 -4.51 36.46
N ASN A 815 -7.86 -3.86 37.19
CA ASN A 815 -8.00 -4.06 38.64
C ASN A 815 -8.46 -5.48 38.98
N LEU A 816 -9.43 -6.02 38.24
CA LEU A 816 -9.88 -7.41 38.44
C LEU A 816 -8.80 -8.42 38.03
N ALA A 817 -8.03 -8.12 36.99
CA ALA A 817 -6.97 -8.98 36.47
C ALA A 817 -5.80 -9.14 37.45
N THR A 818 -5.44 -8.11 38.22
CA THR A 818 -4.40 -8.24 39.26
C THR A 818 -4.83 -9.17 40.39
N GLY A 819 -6.14 -9.38 40.59
CA GLY A 819 -6.68 -10.39 41.50
C GLY A 819 -6.25 -11.83 41.14
N LEU A 820 -5.85 -12.08 39.88
CA LEU A 820 -5.45 -13.41 39.41
C LEU A 820 -4.18 -13.93 40.10
N LYS A 821 -3.33 -13.06 40.65
CA LYS A 821 -2.11 -13.48 41.38
C LYS A 821 -2.40 -14.24 42.67
N TYR A 822 -3.49 -13.88 43.36
CA TYR A 822 -3.93 -14.59 44.56
C TYR A 822 -4.49 -15.98 44.23
N TYR A 823 -5.15 -16.11 43.07
CA TYR A 823 -5.66 -17.39 42.60
C TYR A 823 -4.55 -18.33 42.11
N LEU A 824 -3.60 -17.80 41.34
CA LEU A 824 -2.51 -18.59 40.74
C LEU A 824 -1.31 -18.80 41.69
N LYS A 825 -1.22 -18.04 42.79
CA LYS A 825 -0.10 -18.06 43.76
C LYS A 825 1.27 -17.77 43.14
N ILE A 826 1.32 -16.85 42.16
CA ILE A 826 2.53 -16.43 41.44
C ILE A 826 2.61 -14.90 41.40
N ASP A 827 3.78 -14.32 41.68
CA ASP A 827 3.94 -12.89 42.00
C ASP A 827 4.75 -12.09 40.94
N ASP A 828 5.98 -12.53 40.64
CA ASP A 828 7.07 -11.66 40.13
C ASP A 828 6.84 -10.91 38.82
N SER A 829 5.92 -11.38 37.96
CA SER A 829 5.61 -10.69 36.70
C SER A 829 4.15 -10.77 36.31
N LEU A 830 3.27 -11.20 37.23
CA LEU A 830 1.85 -11.37 36.93
C LEU A 830 1.11 -10.03 36.85
N ASP A 831 1.61 -9.00 37.52
CA ASP A 831 1.10 -7.62 37.38
C ASP A 831 1.38 -7.07 35.96
N ILE A 832 2.51 -7.43 35.33
CA ILE A 832 2.78 -7.11 33.92
C ILE A 832 1.81 -7.85 33.00
N PHE A 833 1.51 -9.12 33.28
CA PHE A 833 0.50 -9.88 32.54
C PHE A 833 -0.89 -9.26 32.67
N ALA A 834 -1.28 -8.84 33.87
CA ALA A 834 -2.58 -8.20 34.12
C ALA A 834 -2.69 -6.84 33.41
N ILE A 835 -1.68 -5.98 33.54
CA ILE A 835 -1.69 -4.61 33.03
C ILE A 835 -1.42 -4.53 31.53
N HIS A 836 -0.55 -5.38 30.98
CA HIS A 836 -0.21 -5.36 29.55
C HIS A 836 -0.90 -6.47 28.76
N GLY A 837 -0.88 -7.70 29.26
CA GLY A 837 -1.46 -8.86 28.56
C GLY A 837 -2.99 -8.78 28.45
N ILE A 838 -3.68 -8.73 29.60
CA ILE A 838 -5.15 -8.73 29.65
C ILE A 838 -5.70 -7.42 29.10
N CYS A 839 -5.19 -6.27 29.55
CA CYS A 839 -5.60 -4.98 29.00
C CYS A 839 -5.29 -4.83 27.51
N GLY A 840 -4.18 -5.41 27.01
CA GLY A 840 -3.86 -5.44 25.59
C GLY A 840 -4.91 -6.20 24.77
N ILE A 841 -5.33 -7.38 25.24
CA ILE A 841 -6.43 -8.15 24.63
C ILE A 841 -7.72 -7.33 24.64
N VAL A 842 -8.08 -6.76 25.79
CA VAL A 842 -9.30 -5.97 25.96
C VAL A 842 -9.28 -4.77 25.01
N GLY A 843 -8.16 -4.06 24.91
CA GLY A 843 -7.96 -2.98 23.95
C GLY A 843 -8.20 -3.43 22.52
N SER A 844 -7.55 -4.52 22.08
CA SER A 844 -7.69 -5.06 20.73
C SER A 844 -9.14 -5.46 20.40
N LEU A 845 -9.87 -6.03 21.37
CA LEU A 845 -11.29 -6.38 21.22
C LEU A 845 -12.19 -5.15 21.15
N LEU A 846 -11.93 -4.13 21.99
CA LEU A 846 -12.68 -2.88 21.96
C LEU A 846 -12.50 -2.13 20.65
N VAL A 847 -11.34 -2.23 19.99
CA VAL A 847 -11.16 -1.72 18.61
C VAL A 847 -12.11 -2.40 17.64
N GLY A 848 -12.30 -3.72 17.76
CA GLY A 848 -13.25 -4.47 16.95
C GLY A 848 -14.71 -3.99 17.09
N ILE A 849 -15.03 -3.32 18.20
CA ILE A 849 -16.36 -2.74 18.46
C ILE A 849 -16.42 -1.27 18.04
N PHE A 850 -15.47 -0.45 18.49
CA PHE A 850 -15.58 1.00 18.47
C PHE A 850 -14.81 1.72 17.35
N ALA A 851 -14.00 1.00 16.56
CA ALA A 851 -13.25 1.58 15.45
C ALA A 851 -14.18 2.31 14.46
N ASP A 852 -13.80 3.53 14.09
CA ASP A 852 -14.40 4.26 12.98
C ASP A 852 -13.81 3.78 11.64
N SER A 853 -14.48 4.12 10.53
CA SER A 853 -13.98 3.89 9.16
C SER A 853 -12.86 4.86 8.78
N SER A 854 -11.84 4.92 9.64
CA SER A 854 -10.66 5.79 9.57
C SER A 854 -9.42 4.96 9.25
N TYR A 855 -8.37 5.57 8.70
CA TYR A 855 -7.12 4.87 8.39
C TYR A 855 -7.29 3.61 7.52
N ASP A 856 -8.17 3.70 6.51
CA ASP A 856 -8.48 2.64 5.53
C ASP A 856 -9.05 1.34 6.15
N SER A 857 -9.56 1.43 7.38
CA SER A 857 -10.34 0.41 8.06
C SER A 857 -11.82 0.39 7.64
N GLU A 858 -12.45 -0.79 7.64
CA GLU A 858 -13.92 -0.95 7.54
C GLU A 858 -14.65 -0.48 8.83
N GLY A 859 -13.90 -0.13 9.87
CA GLY A 859 -14.39 0.18 11.21
C GLY A 859 -14.79 -1.09 11.98
N GLY A 860 -15.34 -0.87 13.17
CA GLY A 860 -15.87 -1.92 14.03
C GLY A 860 -17.40 -2.01 13.96
N TRP A 861 -17.99 -2.57 15.00
CA TRP A 861 -19.46 -2.64 15.16
C TRP A 861 -20.16 -1.28 15.03
N VAL A 862 -19.56 -0.21 15.56
CA VAL A 862 -20.09 1.16 15.46
C VAL A 862 -20.19 1.64 14.01
N ALA A 863 -19.36 1.13 13.11
CA ALA A 863 -19.39 1.42 11.68
C ALA A 863 -20.24 0.40 10.86
N GLY A 864 -20.84 -0.59 11.52
CA GLY A 864 -21.63 -1.66 10.88
C GLY A 864 -20.82 -2.86 10.38
N HIS A 865 -19.51 -2.94 10.68
CA HIS A 865 -18.64 -4.06 10.30
C HIS A 865 -18.47 -5.06 11.46
N TRP A 866 -19.42 -5.99 11.59
CA TRP A 866 -19.50 -6.93 12.71
C TRP A 866 -18.35 -7.95 12.76
N VAL A 867 -17.79 -8.28 11.60
CA VAL A 867 -16.72 -9.28 11.45
C VAL A 867 -15.41 -8.80 12.07
N GLN A 868 -15.20 -7.48 12.22
CA GLN A 868 -13.97 -6.92 12.79
C GLN A 868 -13.63 -7.52 14.15
N PHE A 869 -14.64 -7.68 15.01
CA PHE A 869 -14.45 -8.28 16.33
C PHE A 869 -13.88 -9.70 16.25
N GLY A 870 -14.32 -10.49 15.26
CA GLY A 870 -13.80 -11.82 15.00
C GLY A 870 -12.32 -11.81 14.57
N TYR A 871 -11.91 -10.85 13.74
CA TYR A 871 -10.51 -10.68 13.37
C TYR A 871 -9.63 -10.30 14.57
N GLN A 872 -10.09 -9.36 15.40
CA GLN A 872 -9.38 -8.96 16.60
C GLN A 872 -9.25 -10.12 17.60
N LEU A 873 -10.32 -10.90 17.80
CA LEU A 873 -10.31 -12.06 18.69
C LEU A 873 -9.35 -13.15 18.20
N LEU A 874 -9.39 -13.49 16.90
CA LEU A 874 -8.52 -14.51 16.32
C LEU A 874 -7.04 -14.10 16.41
N GLY A 875 -6.72 -12.86 16.02
CA GLY A 875 -5.34 -12.35 16.06
C GLY A 875 -4.78 -12.31 17.49
N SER A 876 -5.58 -11.86 18.46
CA SER A 876 -5.20 -11.91 19.88
C SER A 876 -4.95 -13.36 20.34
N ALA A 877 -5.86 -14.29 20.04
CA ALA A 877 -5.73 -15.69 20.47
C ALA A 877 -4.48 -16.37 19.90
N VAL A 878 -4.22 -16.20 18.59
CA VAL A 878 -3.04 -16.76 17.93
C VAL A 878 -1.76 -16.18 18.53
N THR A 879 -1.71 -14.86 18.75
CA THR A 879 -0.55 -14.18 19.36
C THR A 879 -0.29 -14.70 20.77
N CYS A 880 -1.33 -14.82 21.61
CA CYS A 880 -1.22 -15.31 22.97
C CYS A 880 -0.62 -16.73 23.02
N VAL A 881 -1.15 -17.65 22.21
CA VAL A 881 -0.69 -19.05 22.18
C VAL A 881 0.74 -19.13 21.67
N TYR A 882 1.05 -18.45 20.57
CA TYR A 882 2.38 -18.48 19.98
C TYR A 882 3.45 -17.95 20.93
N VAL A 883 3.23 -16.75 21.49
CA VAL A 883 4.18 -16.09 22.39
C VAL A 883 4.39 -16.92 23.66
N PHE A 884 3.31 -17.40 24.28
CA PHE A 884 3.42 -18.19 25.50
C PHE A 884 4.26 -19.47 25.28
N VAL A 885 3.96 -20.21 24.20
CA VAL A 885 4.67 -21.46 23.88
C VAL A 885 6.14 -21.20 23.53
N MET A 886 6.42 -20.18 22.72
CA MET A 886 7.80 -19.83 22.33
C MET A 886 8.61 -19.30 23.51
N SER A 887 8.01 -18.48 24.37
CA SER A 887 8.68 -17.97 25.57
C SER A 887 9.02 -19.11 26.53
N LEU A 888 8.14 -20.09 26.74
CA LEU A 888 8.47 -21.28 27.52
C LEU A 888 9.60 -22.11 26.89
N PHE A 889 9.56 -22.28 25.56
CA PHE A 889 10.63 -22.98 24.85
C PHE A 889 11.99 -22.29 25.06
N PHE A 890 12.06 -20.97 24.91
CA PHE A 890 13.31 -20.23 25.13
C PHE A 890 13.76 -20.25 26.58
N LEU A 891 12.86 -20.07 27.55
CA LEU A 891 13.21 -20.16 28.98
C LEU A 891 13.78 -21.53 29.33
N TYR A 892 13.20 -22.60 28.78
CA TYR A 892 13.71 -23.95 28.95
C TYR A 892 15.09 -24.13 28.32
N VAL A 893 15.32 -23.64 27.11
CA VAL A 893 16.63 -23.71 26.44
C VAL A 893 17.70 -22.92 27.21
N ILE A 894 17.35 -21.74 27.71
CA ILE A 894 18.26 -20.90 28.51
C ILE A 894 18.67 -21.63 29.79
N ASP A 895 17.71 -22.26 30.47
CA ASP A 895 17.95 -22.98 31.71
C ASP A 895 18.73 -24.30 31.52
N LEU A 896 18.80 -24.83 30.29
CA LEU A 896 19.66 -25.98 29.97
C LEU A 896 21.14 -25.60 29.84
N ILE A 897 21.47 -24.31 29.65
CA ILE A 897 22.85 -23.86 29.43
C ILE A 897 23.49 -23.52 30.80
N PRO A 898 24.56 -24.23 31.21
CA PRO A 898 25.24 -23.93 32.46
C PRO A 898 25.75 -22.49 32.51
N GLY A 899 25.41 -21.76 33.57
CA GLY A 899 25.76 -20.34 33.75
C GLY A 899 24.71 -19.34 33.24
N PHE A 900 23.65 -19.80 32.59
CA PHE A 900 22.53 -18.97 32.13
C PHE A 900 21.20 -19.29 32.85
N HIS A 901 21.25 -20.04 33.95
CA HIS A 901 20.07 -20.35 34.75
C HIS A 901 19.32 -19.08 35.15
N VAL A 902 18.04 -19.03 34.81
CA VAL A 902 17.16 -17.89 35.08
C VAL A 902 16.95 -17.70 36.59
N ARG A 903 16.98 -18.79 37.35
CA ARG A 903 16.96 -18.79 38.81
C ARG A 903 18.08 -19.70 39.33
N ILE A 904 18.76 -19.25 40.39
CA ILE A 904 19.76 -20.06 41.08
C ILE A 904 19.06 -21.27 41.71
N ASP A 905 19.62 -22.46 41.50
CA ASP A 905 19.10 -23.73 42.01
C ASP A 905 18.84 -23.66 43.52
N ILE A 906 17.65 -24.11 43.94
CA ILE A 906 17.26 -24.18 45.35
C ILE A 906 18.27 -25.01 46.14
N GLU A 907 18.83 -26.06 45.55
CA GLU A 907 19.85 -26.92 46.16
C GLU A 907 21.20 -26.20 46.33
N PHE A 908 21.54 -25.27 45.42
CA PHE A 908 22.70 -24.39 45.58
C PHE A 908 22.51 -23.41 46.75
N ASN A 909 21.34 -22.78 46.86
CA ASN A 909 21.03 -21.92 48.01
C ASN A 909 21.01 -22.72 49.31
N MET A 910 20.50 -23.95 49.31
CA MET A 910 20.58 -24.85 50.47
C MET A 910 22.03 -25.22 50.84
N ARG A 911 22.90 -25.47 49.85
CA ARG A 911 24.34 -25.72 50.10
C ARG A 911 25.05 -24.48 50.65
N ALA A 912 24.76 -23.30 50.11
CA ALA A 912 25.28 -22.03 50.62
C ALA A 912 24.81 -21.75 52.05
N ARG A 913 23.52 -21.99 52.34
CA ARG A 913 22.93 -21.96 53.68
C ARG A 913 23.63 -22.91 54.64
N ASN A 914 23.83 -24.17 54.24
CA ASN A 914 24.51 -25.16 55.09
C ASN A 914 25.97 -24.79 55.34
N ASN A 915 26.65 -24.17 54.38
CA ASN A 915 28.00 -23.64 54.56
C ASN A 915 28.05 -22.43 55.52
N LEU A 916 27.06 -21.53 55.46
CA LEU A 916 26.90 -20.42 56.41
C LEU A 916 26.52 -20.90 57.83
N ARG A 917 25.65 -21.91 57.93
CA ARG A 917 25.34 -22.60 59.19
C ARG A 917 26.57 -23.27 59.79
N ALA A 918 27.39 -23.91 58.96
CA ALA A 918 28.63 -24.54 59.40
C ALA A 918 29.67 -23.52 59.92
N SER A 919 29.60 -22.24 59.52
CA SER A 919 30.46 -21.18 60.06
C SER A 919 29.92 -20.54 61.35
N HIS A 920 28.63 -20.68 61.65
CA HIS A 920 27.99 -20.16 62.86
C HIS A 920 27.61 -21.32 63.81
N HIS A 921 28.55 -21.72 64.65
CA HIS A 921 28.29 -22.65 65.75
C HIS A 921 28.32 -21.89 67.08
N ASN A 922 27.13 -21.58 67.61
CA ASN A 922 26.72 -21.73 69.02
C ASN A 922 25.39 -21.00 69.30
N ASP A 923 24.48 -21.75 69.94
CA ASP A 923 23.33 -21.38 70.77
C ASP A 923 21.95 -21.00 70.14
N GLU A 924 20.94 -21.75 70.64
CA GLU A 924 19.48 -21.56 70.69
C GLU A 924 18.57 -21.81 69.45
N LEU A 925 17.81 -22.91 69.54
CA LEU A 925 16.83 -23.45 68.57
C LEU A 925 15.64 -22.53 68.21
N GLU A 926 15.33 -21.49 68.98
CA GLU A 926 14.27 -20.53 68.64
C GLU A 926 14.77 -19.37 67.76
N GLN A 927 16.06 -18.99 67.89
CA GLN A 927 16.68 -18.00 67.01
C GLN A 927 16.87 -18.54 65.59
N ASP A 928 17.13 -19.83 65.43
CA ASP A 928 17.30 -20.47 64.13
C ASP A 928 16.05 -20.40 63.23
N LYS A 929 14.83 -20.50 63.78
CA LYS A 929 13.58 -20.36 62.99
C LYS A 929 13.34 -18.92 62.53
N GLN A 930 13.61 -17.96 63.39
CA GLN A 930 13.54 -16.53 63.07
C GLN A 930 14.61 -16.17 62.02
N TYR A 931 15.80 -16.74 62.16
CA TYR A 931 16.94 -16.52 61.27
C TYR A 931 16.73 -17.19 59.91
N ASP A 932 16.19 -18.41 59.85
CA ASP A 932 15.82 -19.08 58.59
C ASP A 932 14.76 -18.31 57.83
N MET A 933 13.74 -17.80 58.53
CA MET A 933 12.70 -16.96 57.94
C MET A 933 13.27 -15.60 57.50
N SER A 934 14.28 -15.07 58.19
CA SER A 934 15.00 -13.86 57.79
C SER A 934 15.92 -14.06 56.58
N LEU A 935 16.56 -15.23 56.45
CA LEU A 935 17.39 -15.61 55.29
C LEU A 935 16.52 -15.95 54.09
N GLU A 936 15.37 -16.60 54.31
CA GLU A 936 14.36 -16.81 53.27
C GLU A 936 13.76 -15.48 52.83
N MET A 937 13.49 -14.56 53.75
CA MET A 937 13.16 -13.17 53.42
C MET A 937 14.31 -12.46 52.69
N ALA A 938 15.57 -12.67 53.05
CA ALA A 938 16.72 -12.03 52.41
C ALA A 938 17.00 -12.58 51.00
N GLU A 939 16.76 -13.87 50.75
CA GLU A 939 16.81 -14.49 49.42
C GLU A 939 15.60 -14.11 48.57
N LEU A 940 14.41 -14.00 49.16
CA LEU A 940 13.21 -13.45 48.49
C LEU A 940 13.35 -11.95 48.19
N ARG A 941 14.10 -11.23 49.02
CA ARG A 941 14.57 -9.85 48.79
C ARG A 941 15.87 -9.79 47.98
N GLY A 942 16.40 -10.94 47.57
CA GLY A 942 17.80 -11.13 47.15
C GLY A 942 18.15 -10.65 45.76
N SER A 943 17.20 -10.11 44.99
CA SER A 943 17.50 -9.31 43.80
C SER A 943 17.46 -7.79 44.04
N ASP A 944 16.80 -7.33 45.12
CA ASP A 944 16.35 -5.93 45.25
C ASP A 944 16.83 -5.24 46.54
N TRP A 945 17.78 -5.86 47.27
CA TRP A 945 18.27 -5.36 48.57
C TRP A 945 18.89 -3.95 48.53
N TYR A 946 19.30 -3.46 47.37
CA TYR A 946 19.89 -2.12 47.23
C TYR A 946 18.87 -0.96 47.22
N GLU A 947 17.56 -1.20 47.12
CA GLU A 947 16.56 -0.11 47.05
C GLU A 947 15.84 0.23 48.37
N PHE A 948 16.01 -0.54 49.44
CA PHE A 948 15.15 -0.44 50.63
C PHE A 948 15.67 0.39 51.82
N ASN A 949 16.85 1.00 51.74
CA ASN A 949 17.35 1.90 52.81
C ASN A 949 17.02 3.39 52.57
N GLY A 950 15.82 3.67 52.06
CA GLY A 950 15.22 5.01 52.10
C GLY A 950 14.22 5.08 53.25
N GLU A 951 14.60 5.76 54.34
CA GLU A 951 13.71 6.03 55.48
C GLU A 951 12.42 6.76 55.04
N TYR A 952 11.31 6.46 55.76
CA TYR A 952 9.96 7.03 55.72
C TYR A 952 8.96 6.51 54.66
N SER A 953 8.11 5.56 55.06
CA SER A 953 6.64 5.69 55.00
C SER A 953 5.96 4.43 55.54
N MET A 954 5.29 4.56 56.69
CA MET A 954 4.29 3.60 57.18
C MET A 954 2.96 3.93 56.51
N ASP A 955 2.31 2.90 55.95
CA ASP A 955 0.84 2.68 55.87
C ASP A 955 0.51 1.76 54.69
N PHE A 956 0.64 0.45 54.87
CA PHE A 956 0.11 -0.54 53.92
C PHE A 956 -0.40 -1.83 54.59
N MET A 957 -0.33 -1.94 55.92
CA MET A 957 -0.54 -3.21 56.61
C MET A 957 -1.99 -3.48 57.09
N GLU A 958 -2.95 -2.64 56.70
CA GLU A 958 -4.35 -2.78 57.14
C GLU A 958 -5.32 -3.17 56.01
N PHE A 959 -4.83 -3.32 54.76
CA PHE A 959 -5.72 -3.41 53.59
C PHE A 959 -6.03 -4.82 53.09
N ILE A 960 -5.19 -5.81 53.40
CA ILE A 960 -5.29 -7.15 52.80
C ILE A 960 -5.96 -8.17 53.74
N THR A 961 -6.08 -7.88 55.04
CA THR A 961 -6.78 -8.73 56.02
C THR A 961 -8.32 -8.69 55.91
N VAL A 962 -8.88 -7.87 55.02
CA VAL A 962 -10.33 -7.57 55.00
C VAL A 962 -11.16 -8.51 54.10
N ILE A 963 -10.56 -9.51 53.45
CA ILE A 963 -11.32 -10.37 52.49
C ILE A 963 -12.03 -11.57 53.17
N ASN A 964 -11.74 -11.91 54.43
CA ASN A 964 -12.49 -12.96 55.15
C ASN A 964 -12.91 -12.52 56.56
N PRO A 965 -14.22 -12.46 56.87
CA PRO A 965 -14.71 -12.15 58.22
C PRO A 965 -14.38 -13.24 59.26
N GLU A 966 -13.85 -14.39 58.85
CA GLU A 966 -13.44 -15.48 59.75
C GLU A 966 -12.09 -15.20 60.45
N ASP A 967 -11.23 -14.34 59.89
CA ASP A 967 -9.90 -14.02 60.44
C ASP A 967 -9.95 -13.23 61.77
N TYR A 968 -11.13 -12.75 62.18
CA TYR A 968 -11.35 -12.02 63.45
C TYR A 968 -11.96 -12.88 64.57
N SER A 969 -12.21 -14.17 64.34
CA SER A 969 -12.93 -15.01 65.32
C SER A 969 -12.05 -15.75 66.34
N ASP A 970 -10.72 -15.74 66.19
CA ASP A 970 -9.80 -16.44 67.09
C ASP A 970 -8.96 -15.47 67.95
N THR A 971 -9.62 -14.69 68.82
CA THR A 971 -8.95 -14.24 70.05
C THR A 971 -9.19 -15.24 71.15
N ALA A 972 -8.24 -16.17 71.25
CA ALA A 972 -8.11 -17.13 72.32
C ALA A 972 -8.24 -16.44 73.69
N THR A 973 -9.37 -16.69 74.36
CA THR A 973 -9.45 -16.62 75.81
C THR A 973 -8.70 -17.84 76.33
N GLU A 974 -7.37 -17.76 76.45
CA GLU A 974 -6.58 -18.75 77.18
C GLU A 974 -6.91 -18.63 78.68
N THR A 975 -7.98 -19.30 79.08
CA THR A 975 -8.14 -19.74 80.46
C THR A 975 -7.39 -21.05 80.62
N LEU A 976 -6.35 -21.01 81.46
CA LEU A 976 -5.68 -22.15 82.05
C LEU A 976 -6.69 -23.24 82.44
N SER A 977 -6.72 -24.36 81.72
CA SER A 977 -7.09 -25.64 82.30
C SER A 977 -6.37 -26.80 81.59
N ARG A 978 -5.78 -27.61 82.45
CA ARG A 978 -4.96 -28.78 82.19
C ARG A 978 -5.89 -29.99 82.15
N ASN A 979 -5.98 -30.71 81.02
CA ASN A 979 -6.00 -32.18 80.95
C ASN A 979 -6.41 -32.75 79.56
N GLU A 980 -5.62 -33.74 79.16
CA GLU A 980 -5.95 -34.94 78.38
C GLU A 980 -6.25 -34.90 76.86
N SER A 981 -5.33 -35.57 76.15
CA SER A 981 -5.53 -36.69 75.20
C SER A 981 -5.22 -36.45 73.70
N LEU A 982 -4.34 -37.32 73.19
CA LEU A 982 -3.89 -37.49 71.79
C LEU A 982 -5.01 -37.42 70.74
N PRO A 983 -4.68 -37.01 69.48
CA PRO A 983 -4.62 -38.04 68.44
C PRO A 983 -3.57 -37.83 67.30
N ARG A 984 -2.97 -38.97 66.94
CA ARG A 984 -2.63 -39.49 65.59
C ARG A 984 -1.72 -38.68 64.64
N THR A 985 -0.55 -39.28 64.43
CA THR A 985 0.26 -39.30 63.20
C THR A 985 -0.57 -39.25 61.91
N ILE A 986 -0.23 -38.29 61.04
CA ILE A 986 -0.57 -38.29 59.62
C ILE A 986 0.75 -38.45 58.85
N GLU A 987 0.81 -39.50 58.03
CA GLU A 987 1.96 -39.97 57.28
C GLU A 987 2.33 -39.05 56.11
N PHE A 988 3.65 -38.93 55.89
CA PHE A 988 4.29 -38.30 54.73
C PHE A 988 4.33 -39.29 53.56
N GLU A 989 3.23 -39.50 52.85
CA GLU A 989 3.23 -40.17 51.54
C GLU A 989 2.18 -39.53 50.62
N ASP A 990 2.54 -38.44 49.94
CA ASP A 990 1.85 -38.03 48.69
C ASP A 990 2.61 -37.00 47.81
N PHE A 991 3.93 -36.82 48.02
CA PHE A 991 4.77 -35.91 47.21
C PHE A 991 5.76 -36.64 46.27
N GLN A 992 5.39 -37.81 45.74
CA GLN A 992 6.18 -38.48 44.69
C GLN A 992 5.35 -39.13 43.58
N VAL A 993 4.78 -38.32 42.69
CA VAL A 993 4.61 -38.65 41.25
C VAL A 993 4.62 -37.28 40.54
N ILE A 994 5.66 -36.82 39.83
CA ILE A 994 6.02 -37.17 38.44
C ILE A 994 7.50 -36.78 38.25
N ARG A 995 8.43 -37.73 38.40
CA ARG A 995 9.75 -37.72 37.73
C ARG A 995 10.24 -39.16 37.62
N LYS A 996 9.75 -39.88 36.59
CA LYS A 996 10.42 -41.09 36.08
C LYS A 996 11.00 -40.77 34.71
N ARG A 997 12.32 -40.63 34.64
CA ARG A 997 13.12 -41.04 33.49
C ARG A 997 14.36 -41.74 34.01
N GLY A 998 14.36 -43.06 33.92
CA GLY A 998 15.57 -43.86 33.98
C GLY A 998 16.29 -43.80 32.63
N ALA A 999 17.62 -43.78 32.70
CA ALA A 999 18.50 -44.34 31.69
C ALA A 999 19.53 -45.20 32.46
N PRO A 1000 19.79 -46.45 32.07
CA PRO A 1000 20.78 -47.28 32.74
C PRO A 1000 22.18 -46.91 32.25
N VAL A 1001 23.13 -46.87 33.16
CA VAL A 1001 24.57 -46.87 32.83
C VAL A 1001 25.07 -48.31 32.98
N GLN A 1002 25.11 -49.04 31.87
CA GLN A 1002 26.26 -49.81 31.38
C GLN A 1002 25.97 -50.31 29.97
#